data_AF-A0A142X3U5-F1
#
_entry.id   AF-A0A142X3U5-F1
#
_cell.length_a   1.000
_cell.length_b   1.000
_cell.length_c   1.000
_cell.angle_alpha   90.00
_cell.angle_beta   90.00
_cell.angle_gamma   90.00
#
_symmetry.space_group_name_H-M   'P 1'
#
loop_
_entity.id
_entity.type
_entity.pdbx_description
1 polymer ?
#
loop_
_entity_poly.entity_id
_entity_poly.type
_entity_poly.pdbx_seq_one_letter_code
_entity_poly.pdbx_strand_id
1 'polypeptide(L)'
;MRARALLLALALFAGGRPLRAADPPANPPRPQVSGIYPHLAMFNNEGECGTGAVVPWADRLWVITYGPHLPNGSSDKLYEITPELRQTVRPESVGGTPANRMIHRESQQLFIGPYVIDAQRQVRVIPPKEMFGRLTGNARHLMAPADKIYYATMEEGFYEVDVRTLAVTQLYEDGNRQKDHGGSLLPGYHGKGLYSGQGRLIYANNGENSPLARQRPDIESGVLAEWTGPGEDWHVVRRNQFTEVTGPGGIIGNERPDDPIWSVGWDHRSLILMVLHGGKWHSYRLPKASHSYDGAHGWNTEWPRIREVGEDDLLMTMHGAFWRFPRNFTPANAKGIAPRSTYLKVVGDFCRWQDRIVLGCDDTAHNEFLNKRKAKGEIPGPQSQSNLWFLESKQLDDFGPVLGRGALWLEEDVAAGAVTEPYLIAGYPRRHLSIGHQGTEPATIEAEMDRDGTGNWTAWKRWTLAPGEHRWEEITESGEWLRLSSRGPLKKVTATFHFSEPDPRTTASNPIFAGLTEAADSASLGGLVRARDKNKRTLSVVRKLVDGESVAPSEYYELDESLTLSPVNDPATLAYTAEKAAIPDQVLTADSASVIFVDDGGHRWRLPRSQKGFDGVSWIGPQRVAREVATERDLFSAHGTFYELPAENAGGFAKVRPVATHGYRIHDFCSYRGLFVMTGLSPDLPEGNPHIVRSADRRCALWVGAIDDVWRMGKPRGYGGPWMETAVAKDAPSDPYLMTGYDRKTLTLTNSSRDPVRMRVELDITGSGTWRTYRELAVQAGETVTHEFPAGFEAYWLRTTADRDGTFSAQLTYE
;
A
#
# COMPACT_ATOMS: atom_id res chain seq x y z
N MET A 1 68.75 69.97 -4.66
CA MET A 1 69.63 69.67 -3.50
C MET A 1 68.70 69.22 -2.37
N ARG A 2 68.82 67.95 -1.91
CA ARG A 2 68.00 67.24 -0.88
C ARG A 2 66.55 66.94 -1.31
N ALA A 3 65.95 65.75 -1.19
CA ALA A 3 66.37 64.40 -0.81
C ALA A 3 65.35 63.37 -1.37
N ARG A 4 65.83 62.13 -1.55
CA ARG A 4 65.16 60.81 -1.70
C ARG A 4 63.89 60.64 -0.83
N ALA A 5 62.97 59.68 -0.96
CA ALA A 5 62.58 58.63 -1.91
C ALA A 5 61.34 57.94 -1.25
N LEU A 6 60.47 57.30 -2.06
CA LEU A 6 59.62 56.13 -1.74
C LEU A 6 58.66 56.22 -0.52
N LEU A 7 57.34 56.20 -0.74
CA LEU A 7 56.52 54.96 -0.75
C LEU A 7 55.02 55.24 -0.90
N LEU A 8 54.40 54.29 -1.56
CA LEU A 8 53.03 54.16 -2.01
C LEU A 8 52.08 53.75 -0.87
N ALA A 9 50.77 53.94 -1.13
CA ALA A 9 49.61 53.33 -0.47
C ALA A 9 49.09 54.00 0.81
N LEU A 10 48.15 54.93 0.65
CA LEU A 10 46.78 54.83 1.17
C LEU A 10 46.00 56.09 0.75
N ALA A 11 44.79 55.89 0.20
CA ALA A 11 43.65 56.84 0.07
C ALA A 11 43.12 56.98 -1.37
N LEU A 12 42.24 56.06 -1.75
CA LEU A 12 41.19 56.30 -2.76
C LEU A 12 39.94 55.53 -2.29
N PHE A 13 39.22 56.12 -1.35
CA PHE A 13 37.85 55.73 -0.99
C PHE A 13 36.98 56.98 -1.05
N ALA A 14 36.16 57.10 -2.09
CA ALA A 14 34.85 57.77 -2.07
C ALA A 14 34.28 57.81 -3.49
N GLY A 15 33.35 56.90 -3.80
CA GLY A 15 32.63 56.91 -5.06
C GLY A 15 31.81 55.65 -5.36
N GLY A 16 31.23 54.99 -4.37
CA GLY A 16 30.33 53.84 -4.56
C GLY A 16 28.89 54.21 -4.18
N ARG A 17 27.96 54.14 -5.14
CA ARG A 17 26.51 54.21 -4.88
C ARG A 17 26.11 53.02 -3.97
N PRO A 18 25.19 53.19 -3.01
CA PRO A 18 24.71 52.06 -2.21
C PRO A 18 24.01 51.05 -3.13
N LEU A 19 24.49 49.80 -3.12
CA LEU A 19 23.73 48.67 -3.61
C LEU A 19 22.43 48.61 -2.81
N ARG A 20 21.28 48.85 -3.48
CA ARG A 20 19.98 48.43 -2.97
C ARG A 20 20.08 46.92 -2.77
N ALA A 21 19.91 46.46 -1.53
CA ALA A 21 19.61 45.06 -1.26
C ALA A 21 18.40 44.68 -2.12
N ALA A 22 18.51 43.58 -2.88
CA ALA A 22 17.36 43.03 -3.57
C ALA A 22 16.26 42.76 -2.55
N ASP A 23 15.02 43.13 -2.88
CA ASP A 23 13.88 42.76 -2.06
C ASP A 23 13.89 41.23 -1.87
N PRO A 24 13.66 40.71 -0.64
CA PRO A 24 13.56 39.28 -0.44
C PRO A 24 12.48 38.70 -1.37
N PRO A 25 12.67 37.49 -1.92
CA PRO A 25 11.67 36.87 -2.80
C PRO A 25 10.31 36.88 -2.11
N ALA A 26 9.26 37.25 -2.85
CA ALA A 26 7.91 37.48 -2.33
C ALA A 26 7.26 36.27 -1.64
N ASN A 27 7.90 35.09 -1.70
CA ASN A 27 7.69 33.96 -0.80
C ASN A 27 9.03 33.29 -0.49
N PRO A 28 9.36 32.99 0.78
CA PRO A 28 10.43 32.06 1.09
C PRO A 28 10.10 30.68 0.48
N PRO A 29 11.11 29.91 0.03
CA PRO A 29 10.92 28.55 -0.44
C PRO A 29 10.28 27.71 0.68
N ARG A 30 9.16 27.05 0.36
CA ARG A 30 8.48 26.17 1.32
C ARG A 30 9.23 24.84 1.42
N PRO A 31 9.41 24.28 2.64
CA PRO A 31 10.10 23.01 2.80
C PRO A 31 9.39 21.90 2.02
N GLN A 32 10.20 21.07 1.37
CA GLN A 32 9.78 19.91 0.61
C GLN A 32 10.77 18.80 0.85
N VAL A 33 10.26 17.60 1.12
CA VAL A 33 11.09 16.39 1.25
C VAL A 33 10.37 15.25 0.53
N SER A 34 11.08 14.55 -0.36
CA SER A 34 10.57 13.39 -1.09
C SER A 34 9.25 13.61 -1.86
N GLY A 35 9.02 14.81 -2.38
CA GLY A 35 7.78 15.14 -3.09
C GLY A 35 6.65 15.62 -2.19
N ILE A 36 6.86 15.74 -0.88
CA ILE A 36 5.83 16.08 0.10
C ILE A 36 6.09 17.47 0.66
N TYR A 37 5.02 18.27 0.70
CA TYR A 37 5.04 19.63 1.24
C TYR A 37 4.23 19.66 2.54
N PRO A 38 4.86 19.75 3.73
CA PRO A 38 4.14 19.65 5.01
C PRO A 38 3.09 20.75 5.24
N HIS A 39 3.24 21.89 4.59
CA HIS A 39 2.28 22.99 4.65
C HIS A 39 0.98 22.72 3.88
N LEU A 40 0.95 21.71 3.00
CA LEU A 40 -0.26 21.31 2.26
C LEU A 40 -1.10 20.28 3.03
N ALA A 41 -0.63 19.81 4.18
CA ALA A 41 -1.34 18.83 4.98
C ALA A 41 -2.75 19.34 5.35
N MET A 42 -3.73 18.48 5.12
CA MET A 42 -5.15 18.70 5.33
C MET A 42 -5.59 17.94 6.57
N PHE A 43 -6.51 18.52 7.34
CA PHE A 43 -6.95 17.99 8.63
C PHE A 43 -8.45 18.14 8.78
N ASN A 44 -9.05 17.23 9.55
CA ASN A 44 -10.43 17.30 10.01
C ASN A 44 -10.49 16.94 11.51
N ASN A 45 -11.67 16.80 12.10
CA ASN A 45 -11.92 16.48 13.51
C ASN A 45 -12.40 15.03 13.72
N GLU A 46 -12.48 14.26 12.64
CA GLU A 46 -13.08 12.94 12.59
C GLU A 46 -12.04 11.84 12.81
N GLY A 47 -12.49 10.58 12.80
CA GLY A 47 -11.63 9.40 13.03
C GLY A 47 -10.57 9.14 11.97
N GLU A 48 -10.72 9.71 10.78
CA GLU A 48 -9.89 9.54 9.57
C GLU A 48 -10.02 10.82 8.75
N CYS A 49 -9.01 11.16 7.94
CA CYS A 49 -9.03 12.31 7.06
C CYS A 49 -8.34 11.94 5.75
N GLY A 50 -8.95 11.13 4.90
CA GLY A 50 -8.37 10.74 3.62
C GLY A 50 -8.62 11.78 2.52
N THR A 51 -7.86 11.68 1.42
CA THR A 51 -8.10 12.47 0.21
C THR A 51 -9.09 11.74 -0.71
N GLY A 52 -10.30 12.30 -0.90
CA GLY A 52 -11.35 11.66 -1.69
C GLY A 52 -11.23 11.89 -3.19
N ALA A 53 -10.74 13.06 -3.59
CA ALA A 53 -10.53 13.41 -4.99
C ALA A 53 -9.47 14.52 -5.17
N VAL A 54 -8.71 14.42 -6.26
CA VAL A 54 -7.72 15.40 -6.71
C VAL A 54 -7.95 15.70 -8.19
N VAL A 55 -8.28 16.96 -8.54
CA VAL A 55 -8.67 17.33 -9.91
C VAL A 55 -8.04 18.66 -10.37
N PRO A 56 -7.31 18.65 -11.50
CA PRO A 56 -6.96 19.85 -12.25
C PRO A 56 -8.21 20.47 -12.88
N TRP A 57 -8.53 21.71 -12.53
CA TRP A 57 -9.64 22.45 -13.16
C TRP A 57 -9.46 23.96 -13.02
N ALA A 58 -9.68 24.70 -14.12
CA ALA A 58 -9.61 26.16 -14.18
C ALA A 58 -8.30 26.72 -13.58
N ASP A 59 -7.16 26.20 -14.04
CA ASP A 59 -5.80 26.57 -13.59
C ASP A 59 -5.54 26.39 -12.08
N ARG A 60 -6.31 25.51 -11.43
CA ARG A 60 -6.13 25.15 -10.02
C ARG A 60 -6.11 23.64 -9.86
N LEU A 61 -5.47 23.21 -8.78
CA LEU A 61 -5.61 21.86 -8.26
C LEU A 61 -6.66 21.89 -7.14
N TRP A 62 -7.77 21.18 -7.37
CA TRP A 62 -8.86 21.04 -6.40
C TRP A 62 -8.71 19.73 -5.65
N VAL A 63 -8.85 19.81 -4.34
CA VAL A 63 -8.72 18.64 -3.44
C VAL A 63 -9.86 18.64 -2.44
N ILE A 64 -10.43 17.48 -2.18
CA ILE A 64 -11.47 17.30 -1.16
C ILE A 64 -11.03 16.22 -0.18
N THR A 65 -11.19 16.48 1.12
CA THR A 65 -10.99 15.45 2.16
C THR A 65 -12.31 14.81 2.56
N TYR A 66 -12.21 13.68 3.24
CA TYR A 66 -13.36 12.98 3.79
C TYR A 66 -13.07 12.41 5.19
N GLY A 67 -14.14 12.26 5.98
CA GLY A 67 -14.14 11.53 7.25
C GLY A 67 -14.81 10.16 7.14
N PRO A 68 -14.65 9.26 8.13
CA PRO A 68 -15.20 7.92 8.08
C PRO A 68 -16.71 7.95 8.35
N HIS A 69 -17.48 7.43 7.38
CA HIS A 69 -18.92 7.19 7.49
C HIS A 69 -19.79 8.43 7.85
N LEU A 70 -19.65 9.55 7.13
CA LEU A 70 -20.37 10.81 7.40
C LEU A 70 -21.35 11.19 6.26
N PRO A 71 -22.61 10.74 6.30
CA PRO A 71 -23.60 10.99 5.25
C PRO A 71 -24.24 12.41 5.27
N ASN A 72 -24.00 13.21 6.32
CA ASN A 72 -24.69 14.49 6.54
C ASN A 72 -23.73 15.68 6.71
N GLY A 73 -22.56 15.63 6.07
CA GLY A 73 -21.52 16.64 6.23
C GLY A 73 -20.60 16.40 7.42
N SER A 74 -19.53 17.18 7.53
CA SER A 74 -18.46 17.02 8.51
C SER A 74 -17.58 18.26 8.63
N SER A 75 -16.46 18.16 9.37
CA SER A 75 -15.44 19.20 9.39
C SER A 75 -14.49 19.20 8.18
N ASP A 76 -14.58 18.19 7.29
CA ASP A 76 -13.81 18.09 6.04
C ASP A 76 -14.00 19.28 5.11
N LYS A 77 -13.01 19.48 4.24
CA LYS A 77 -12.89 20.71 3.44
C LYS A 77 -12.67 20.45 1.96
N LEU A 78 -13.09 21.44 1.17
CA LEU A 78 -12.65 21.64 -0.20
C LEU A 78 -11.46 22.62 -0.18
N TYR A 79 -10.42 22.29 -0.92
CA TYR A 79 -9.19 23.06 -1.04
C TYR A 79 -8.96 23.48 -2.49
N GLU A 80 -8.58 24.75 -2.69
CA GLU A 80 -8.08 25.29 -3.95
C GLU A 80 -6.57 25.53 -3.82
N ILE A 81 -5.76 24.93 -4.69
CA ILE A 81 -4.30 25.08 -4.68
C ILE A 81 -3.83 25.74 -5.98
N THR A 82 -3.03 26.80 -5.86
CA THR A 82 -2.44 27.52 -7.00
C THR A 82 -1.18 26.81 -7.53
N PRO A 83 -0.71 27.13 -8.75
CA PRO A 83 0.58 26.66 -9.27
C PRO A 83 1.77 26.86 -8.33
N GLU A 84 1.76 27.92 -7.52
CA GLU A 84 2.80 28.26 -6.54
C GLU A 84 2.60 27.56 -5.18
N LEU A 85 1.73 26.54 -5.13
CA LEU A 85 1.41 25.73 -3.95
C LEU A 85 0.83 26.55 -2.78
N ARG A 86 0.11 27.64 -3.09
CA ARG A 86 -0.72 28.34 -2.11
C ARG A 86 -2.05 27.61 -1.98
N GLN A 87 -2.32 27.08 -0.79
CA GLN A 87 -3.57 26.40 -0.46
C GLN A 87 -4.57 27.38 0.14
N THR A 88 -5.80 27.35 -0.35
CA THR A 88 -6.95 28.10 0.18
C THR A 88 -8.02 27.10 0.60
N VAL A 89 -8.47 27.18 1.86
CA VAL A 89 -9.64 26.44 2.34
C VAL A 89 -10.88 27.17 1.87
N ARG A 90 -11.76 26.49 1.13
CA ARG A 90 -12.98 27.09 0.59
C ARG A 90 -14.04 27.26 1.68
N PRO A 91 -14.58 28.47 1.91
CA PRO A 91 -15.58 28.72 2.94
C PRO A 91 -16.90 27.98 2.69
N GLU A 92 -17.14 27.55 1.45
CA GLU A 92 -18.31 26.78 1.05
C GLU A 92 -18.33 25.34 1.60
N SER A 93 -17.26 24.91 2.25
CA SER A 93 -17.08 23.53 2.72
C SER A 93 -18.17 23.05 3.69
N VAL A 94 -18.84 21.95 3.34
CA VAL A 94 -19.85 21.25 4.15
C VAL A 94 -19.41 19.85 4.61
N GLY A 95 -18.26 19.37 4.15
CA GLY A 95 -17.68 18.08 4.51
C GLY A 95 -18.50 16.85 4.07
N GLY A 96 -18.31 15.73 4.77
CA GLY A 96 -18.97 14.43 4.57
C GLY A 96 -17.97 13.31 4.26
N THR A 97 -18.44 12.23 3.62
CA THR A 97 -17.58 11.20 3.00
C THR A 97 -17.60 11.22 1.47
N PRO A 98 -17.10 12.29 0.80
CA PRO A 98 -17.08 12.35 -0.67
C PRO A 98 -15.80 11.76 -1.28
N ALA A 99 -15.96 11.00 -2.37
CA ALA A 99 -14.87 10.58 -3.26
C ALA A 99 -15.24 10.63 -4.74
N ASN A 100 -16.43 11.17 -5.04
CA ASN A 100 -16.94 11.35 -6.39
C ASN A 100 -16.35 12.61 -7.04
N ARG A 101 -16.14 12.53 -8.36
CA ARG A 101 -15.85 13.69 -9.21
C ARG A 101 -16.17 13.42 -10.66
N MET A 102 -16.47 14.48 -11.40
CA MET A 102 -16.60 14.47 -12.85
C MET A 102 -16.40 15.89 -13.39
N ILE A 103 -15.66 16.03 -14.48
CA ILE A 103 -15.68 17.24 -15.30
C ILE A 103 -16.83 17.08 -16.30
N HIS A 104 -17.92 17.79 -16.06
CA HIS A 104 -19.10 17.72 -16.90
C HIS A 104 -18.91 18.57 -18.16
N ARG A 105 -18.69 17.91 -19.29
CA ARG A 105 -18.33 18.54 -20.56
C ARG A 105 -19.41 19.52 -21.03
N GLU A 106 -20.67 19.16 -20.90
CA GLU A 106 -21.80 19.92 -21.44
C GLU A 106 -22.07 21.23 -20.68
N SER A 107 -21.77 21.26 -19.37
CA SER A 107 -21.93 22.49 -18.56
C SER A 107 -20.62 23.24 -18.31
N GLN A 108 -19.47 22.67 -18.66
CA GLN A 108 -18.14 23.21 -18.37
C GLN A 108 -17.96 23.48 -16.87
N GLN A 109 -18.27 22.46 -16.06
CA GLN A 109 -18.17 22.53 -14.60
C GLN A 109 -17.49 21.29 -14.04
N LEU A 110 -16.70 21.48 -12.99
CA LEU A 110 -16.22 20.40 -12.15
C LEU A 110 -17.26 20.11 -11.06
N PHE A 111 -17.75 18.88 -11.04
CA PHE A 111 -18.49 18.31 -9.92
C PHE A 111 -17.49 17.52 -9.08
N ILE A 112 -17.35 17.85 -7.79
CA ILE A 112 -16.43 17.19 -6.86
C ILE A 112 -17.08 17.15 -5.48
N GLY A 113 -17.38 15.97 -4.95
CA GLY A 113 -18.21 15.87 -3.75
C GLY A 113 -19.58 16.55 -3.97
N PRO A 114 -20.08 17.32 -2.98
CA PRO A 114 -21.30 18.12 -3.11
C PRO A 114 -21.08 19.47 -3.83
N TYR A 115 -19.86 19.75 -4.33
CA TYR A 115 -19.50 21.05 -4.88
C TYR A 115 -19.56 21.06 -6.40
N VAL A 116 -20.00 22.20 -6.95
CA VAL A 116 -20.06 22.48 -8.39
C VAL A 116 -19.27 23.74 -8.67
N ILE A 117 -18.21 23.61 -9.47
CA ILE A 117 -17.20 24.65 -9.69
C ILE A 117 -17.18 25.01 -11.16
N ASP A 118 -17.49 26.26 -11.49
CA ASP A 118 -17.46 26.74 -12.88
C ASP A 118 -16.03 27.09 -13.36
N ALA A 119 -15.91 27.46 -14.63
CA ALA A 119 -14.65 27.87 -15.24
C ALA A 119 -14.06 29.17 -14.62
N GLN A 120 -14.88 29.96 -13.92
CA GLN A 120 -14.48 31.16 -13.19
C GLN A 120 -14.17 30.87 -11.72
N ARG A 121 -14.19 29.58 -11.32
CA ARG A 121 -13.91 29.08 -9.97
C ARG A 121 -14.91 29.53 -8.92
N GLN A 122 -16.14 29.88 -9.34
CA GLN A 122 -17.24 30.08 -8.40
C GLN A 122 -17.72 28.71 -7.93
N VAL A 123 -17.82 28.55 -6.61
CA VAL A 123 -18.22 27.31 -5.96
C VAL A 123 -19.69 27.41 -5.55
N ARG A 124 -20.50 26.48 -6.01
CA ARG A 124 -21.87 26.24 -5.53
C ARG A 124 -21.91 24.92 -4.78
N VAL A 125 -22.83 24.80 -3.84
CA VAL A 125 -22.94 23.64 -2.96
C VAL A 125 -24.33 23.04 -3.09
N ILE A 126 -24.39 21.73 -3.28
CA ILE A 126 -25.61 20.93 -3.08
C ILE A 126 -25.66 20.59 -1.59
N PRO A 127 -26.64 21.09 -0.82
CA PRO A 127 -26.67 20.85 0.63
C PRO A 127 -26.76 19.35 0.96
N PRO A 128 -26.00 18.82 1.96
CA PRO A 128 -26.06 17.41 2.33
C PRO A 128 -27.47 16.91 2.70
N LYS A 129 -28.34 17.80 3.18
CA LYS A 129 -29.75 17.48 3.46
C LYS A 129 -30.58 17.18 2.19
N GLU A 130 -30.22 17.78 1.06
CA GLU A 130 -30.91 17.66 -0.24
C GLU A 130 -30.37 16.49 -1.06
N MET A 131 -29.07 16.19 -0.93
CA MET A 131 -28.42 15.01 -1.51
C MET A 131 -27.67 14.27 -0.41
N PHE A 132 -28.40 13.44 0.33
CA PHE A 132 -27.92 12.78 1.53
C PHE A 132 -27.12 11.52 1.21
N GLY A 133 -26.07 11.25 2.00
CA GLY A 133 -25.28 10.04 1.89
C GLY A 133 -23.80 10.30 1.63
N ARG A 134 -23.04 9.21 1.55
CA ARG A 134 -21.58 9.25 1.33
C ARG A 134 -21.29 9.23 -0.16
N LEU A 135 -21.16 10.39 -0.79
CA LEU A 135 -21.06 10.54 -2.24
C LEU A 135 -19.82 9.82 -2.81
N THR A 136 -20.01 8.79 -3.63
CA THR A 136 -18.91 7.89 -4.04
C THR A 136 -18.58 7.95 -5.53
N GLY A 137 -19.57 8.23 -6.38
CA GLY A 137 -19.34 8.35 -7.82
C GLY A 137 -20.25 9.34 -8.54
N ASN A 138 -19.78 9.83 -9.68
CA ASN A 138 -20.55 10.61 -10.64
C ASN A 138 -20.52 9.94 -12.00
N ALA A 139 -21.62 10.06 -12.74
CA ALA A 139 -21.69 9.56 -14.10
C ALA A 139 -22.49 10.50 -14.99
N ARG A 140 -22.17 10.47 -16.29
CA ARG A 140 -22.91 11.19 -17.31
C ARG A 140 -24.34 10.63 -17.36
N HIS A 141 -25.32 11.52 -17.50
CA HIS A 141 -26.71 11.08 -17.51
C HIS A 141 -27.05 10.34 -18.81
N LEU A 142 -27.76 9.21 -18.71
CA LEU A 142 -28.08 8.37 -19.87
C LEU A 142 -29.05 9.05 -20.85
N MET A 143 -30.11 9.68 -20.32
CA MET A 143 -31.19 10.26 -21.15
C MET A 143 -31.04 11.77 -21.44
N ALA A 144 -30.59 12.58 -20.47
CA ALA A 144 -30.44 14.03 -20.59
C ALA A 144 -29.01 14.51 -20.25
N PRO A 145 -27.97 14.02 -20.96
CA PRO A 145 -26.56 14.31 -20.64
C PRO A 145 -26.18 15.80 -20.72
N ALA A 146 -26.94 16.63 -21.44
CA ALA A 146 -26.66 18.06 -21.53
C ALA A 146 -27.11 18.86 -20.29
N ASP A 147 -28.09 18.33 -19.56
CA ASP A 147 -28.81 19.07 -18.52
C ASP A 147 -28.68 18.41 -17.15
N LYS A 148 -28.33 17.12 -17.09
CA LYS A 148 -28.28 16.35 -15.84
C LYS A 148 -27.01 15.53 -15.69
N ILE A 149 -26.70 15.22 -14.44
CA ILE A 149 -25.63 14.31 -14.02
C ILE A 149 -26.18 13.32 -12.98
N TYR A 150 -25.63 12.10 -12.94
CA TYR A 150 -25.93 11.14 -11.87
C TYR A 150 -24.93 11.23 -10.71
N TYR A 151 -25.45 10.98 -9.52
CA TYR A 151 -24.71 10.78 -8.28
C TYR A 151 -25.06 9.43 -7.69
N ALA A 152 -24.07 8.75 -7.13
CA ALA A 152 -24.27 7.58 -6.28
C ALA A 152 -23.58 7.77 -4.93
N THR A 153 -24.15 7.19 -3.89
CA THR A 153 -23.56 7.11 -2.55
C THR A 153 -23.00 5.71 -2.29
N MET A 154 -22.23 5.56 -1.20
CA MET A 154 -21.70 4.25 -0.79
C MET A 154 -22.80 3.27 -0.32
N GLU A 155 -23.95 3.78 0.10
CA GLU A 155 -25.11 3.02 0.56
C GLU A 155 -26.25 3.05 -0.47
N GLU A 156 -25.93 3.05 -1.76
CA GLU A 156 -26.92 2.81 -2.83
C GLU A 156 -28.01 3.91 -2.95
N GLY A 157 -27.71 5.11 -2.46
CA GLY A 157 -28.47 6.31 -2.78
C GLY A 157 -28.11 6.78 -4.18
N PHE A 158 -29.10 6.86 -5.06
CA PHE A 158 -28.91 7.30 -6.44
C PHE A 158 -29.74 8.56 -6.70
N TYR A 159 -29.11 9.56 -7.30
CA TYR A 159 -29.71 10.86 -7.58
C TYR A 159 -29.42 11.30 -9.01
N GLU A 160 -30.34 12.06 -9.60
CA GLU A 160 -30.05 12.92 -10.75
C GLU A 160 -30.06 14.38 -10.30
N VAL A 161 -29.17 15.20 -10.86
CA VAL A 161 -29.05 16.62 -10.52
C VAL A 161 -29.07 17.46 -11.79
N ASP A 162 -29.90 18.49 -11.81
CA ASP A 162 -29.87 19.51 -12.87
C ASP A 162 -28.60 20.37 -12.73
N VAL A 163 -27.77 20.41 -13.77
CA VAL A 163 -26.44 21.03 -13.70
C VAL A 163 -26.47 22.56 -13.54
N ARG A 164 -27.58 23.20 -13.92
CA ARG A 164 -27.73 24.66 -13.88
C ARG A 164 -28.36 25.12 -12.57
N THR A 165 -29.44 24.49 -12.14
CA THR A 165 -30.23 24.87 -10.96
C THR A 165 -29.79 24.16 -9.68
N LEU A 166 -29.10 23.02 -9.80
CA LEU A 166 -28.76 22.09 -8.71
C LEU A 166 -29.97 21.43 -8.06
N ALA A 167 -31.12 21.40 -8.74
CA ALA A 167 -32.28 20.64 -8.29
C ALA A 167 -31.96 19.14 -8.26
N VAL A 168 -32.13 18.52 -7.09
CA VAL A 168 -31.86 17.10 -6.84
C VAL A 168 -33.15 16.30 -6.97
N THR A 169 -33.13 15.21 -7.74
CA THR A 169 -34.18 14.20 -7.76
C THR A 169 -33.60 12.87 -7.27
N GLN A 170 -34.17 12.34 -6.18
CA GLN A 170 -33.80 11.04 -5.64
C GLN A 170 -34.45 9.93 -6.48
N LEU A 171 -33.62 9.04 -7.03
CA LEU A 171 -34.05 7.85 -7.76
C LEU A 171 -34.22 6.66 -6.82
N TYR A 172 -33.26 6.49 -5.91
CA TYR A 172 -33.27 5.45 -4.87
C TYR A 172 -32.78 6.06 -3.56
N GLU A 173 -33.42 5.69 -2.44
CA GLU A 173 -33.07 6.20 -1.11
C GLU A 173 -31.76 5.61 -0.60
N ASP A 174 -30.87 6.48 -0.10
CA ASP A 174 -29.63 6.04 0.56
C ASP A 174 -29.92 5.12 1.75
N GLY A 175 -29.20 4.00 1.79
CA GLY A 175 -29.33 2.94 2.78
C GLY A 175 -29.20 3.40 4.22
N ASN A 176 -28.46 4.49 4.51
CA ASN A 176 -28.36 5.03 5.86
C ASN A 176 -29.70 5.57 6.41
N ARG A 177 -30.69 5.84 5.55
CA ARG A 177 -32.07 6.20 5.93
C ARG A 177 -33.02 5.00 5.98
N GLN A 178 -32.55 3.83 5.54
CA GLN A 178 -33.28 2.58 5.60
C GLN A 178 -33.00 1.88 6.94
N LYS A 179 -33.82 0.86 7.25
CA LYS A 179 -33.77 0.16 8.54
C LYS A 179 -32.44 -0.55 8.82
N ASP A 180 -31.83 -1.12 7.79
CA ASP A 180 -30.65 -2.00 7.92
C ASP A 180 -29.33 -1.29 7.59
N HIS A 181 -29.35 0.03 7.32
CA HIS A 181 -28.21 0.92 7.06
C HIS A 181 -27.27 0.55 5.88
N GLY A 182 -27.36 -0.66 5.29
CA GLY A 182 -26.50 -1.12 4.20
C GLY A 182 -27.02 -0.86 2.78
N GLY A 183 -28.25 -0.38 2.65
CA GLY A 183 -29.01 -0.45 1.39
C GLY A 183 -29.67 -1.81 1.23
N SER A 184 -30.84 -1.83 0.59
CA SER A 184 -31.58 -3.06 0.27
C SER A 184 -31.67 -3.32 -1.23
N LEU A 185 -31.03 -2.47 -2.04
CA LEU A 185 -31.18 -2.47 -3.49
C LEU A 185 -30.21 -3.47 -4.13
N LEU A 186 -28.96 -3.51 -3.66
CA LEU A 186 -27.94 -4.41 -4.15
C LEU A 186 -27.32 -5.22 -2.99
N PRO A 187 -26.73 -6.39 -3.29
CA PRO A 187 -25.96 -7.11 -2.30
C PRO A 187 -24.62 -6.42 -2.05
N GLY A 188 -24.04 -6.64 -0.86
CA GLY A 188 -22.79 -6.01 -0.43
C GLY A 188 -23.03 -4.70 0.32
N TYR A 189 -21.95 -3.94 0.46
CA TYR A 189 -21.88 -2.70 1.23
C TYR A 189 -20.73 -1.86 0.65
N HIS A 190 -20.68 -0.56 0.97
CA HIS A 190 -19.51 0.29 0.71
C HIS A 190 -19.23 0.54 -0.79
N GLY A 191 -20.09 1.31 -1.46
CA GLY A 191 -19.91 1.76 -2.85
C GLY A 191 -18.65 2.58 -3.08
N LYS A 192 -18.05 2.44 -4.26
CA LYS A 192 -16.76 3.06 -4.61
C LYS A 192 -16.72 3.67 -6.00
N GLY A 193 -17.39 3.05 -6.98
CA GLY A 193 -17.32 3.45 -8.39
C GLY A 193 -18.70 3.65 -9.01
N LEU A 194 -18.82 4.66 -9.87
CA LEU A 194 -19.98 4.89 -10.72
C LEU A 194 -19.51 5.35 -12.09
N TYR A 195 -20.03 4.77 -13.16
CA TYR A 195 -19.76 5.22 -14.52
C TYR A 195 -20.92 4.94 -15.45
N SER A 196 -20.98 5.62 -16.59
CA SER A 196 -21.99 5.39 -17.61
C SER A 196 -21.36 5.19 -18.99
N GLY A 197 -21.90 4.26 -19.76
CA GLY A 197 -21.56 4.05 -21.16
C GLY A 197 -22.26 2.82 -21.72
N GLN A 198 -22.26 2.66 -23.05
CA GLN A 198 -23.00 1.57 -23.73
C GLN A 198 -24.47 1.44 -23.27
N GLY A 199 -25.12 2.57 -22.97
CA GLY A 199 -26.53 2.62 -22.53
C GLY A 199 -26.78 2.15 -21.10
N ARG A 200 -25.74 2.04 -20.27
CA ARG A 200 -25.81 1.50 -18.91
C ARG A 200 -25.19 2.47 -17.90
N LEU A 201 -25.77 2.54 -16.72
CA LEU A 201 -25.15 3.06 -15.51
C LEU A 201 -24.59 1.86 -14.74
N ILE A 202 -23.34 1.95 -14.31
CA ILE A 202 -22.62 0.83 -13.69
C ILE A 202 -22.09 1.29 -12.34
N TYR A 203 -22.34 0.48 -11.32
CA TYR A 203 -22.01 0.75 -9.93
C TYR A 203 -21.15 -0.38 -9.36
N ALA A 204 -20.14 -0.01 -8.59
CA ALA A 204 -19.23 -0.92 -7.91
C ALA A 204 -19.23 -0.67 -6.40
N ASN A 205 -19.36 -1.73 -5.62
CA ASN A 205 -19.14 -1.73 -4.17
C ASN A 205 -18.12 -2.82 -3.77
N ASN A 206 -17.39 -2.59 -2.68
CA ASN A 206 -16.24 -3.41 -2.30
C ASN A 206 -16.37 -4.10 -0.94
N GLY A 207 -17.52 -4.02 -0.27
CA GLY A 207 -17.65 -4.44 1.12
C GLY A 207 -18.81 -5.39 1.37
N GLU A 208 -18.81 -5.94 2.58
CA GLU A 208 -19.88 -6.75 3.15
C GLU A 208 -20.05 -6.34 4.62
N ASN A 209 -21.27 -5.99 5.04
CA ASN A 209 -21.51 -5.53 6.39
C ASN A 209 -21.89 -6.70 7.32
N SER A 210 -20.92 -7.56 7.61
CA SER A 210 -21.13 -8.69 8.52
C SER A 210 -19.99 -8.82 9.55
N PRO A 211 -20.26 -9.43 10.72
CA PRO A 211 -19.20 -9.76 11.68
C PRO A 211 -18.10 -10.64 11.06
N LEU A 212 -18.47 -11.54 10.13
CA LEU A 212 -17.54 -12.43 9.45
C LEU A 212 -16.60 -11.67 8.50
N ALA A 213 -17.12 -10.68 7.76
CA ALA A 213 -16.34 -9.84 6.84
C ALA A 213 -15.25 -9.02 7.56
N ARG A 214 -15.43 -8.75 8.85
CA ARG A 214 -14.46 -8.03 9.70
C ARG A 214 -13.34 -8.92 10.24
N GLN A 215 -13.39 -10.22 9.96
CA GLN A 215 -12.40 -11.21 10.44
C GLN A 215 -11.78 -12.01 9.29
N ARG A 216 -12.57 -12.31 8.25
CA ARG A 216 -12.17 -13.19 7.16
C ARG A 216 -12.10 -12.43 5.83
N PRO A 217 -10.92 -12.36 5.19
CA PRO A 217 -10.76 -11.73 3.89
C PRO A 217 -11.25 -12.59 2.72
N ASP A 218 -11.62 -13.86 2.96
CA ASP A 218 -11.84 -14.85 1.91
C ASP A 218 -13.30 -15.19 1.62
N ILE A 219 -14.23 -14.50 2.28
CA ILE A 219 -15.66 -14.66 2.03
C ILE A 219 -16.10 -13.90 0.76
N GLU A 220 -17.26 -14.25 0.22
CA GLU A 220 -17.90 -13.44 -0.81
C GLU A 220 -18.25 -12.05 -0.25
N SER A 221 -17.88 -11.00 -0.98
CA SER A 221 -18.07 -9.60 -0.60
C SER A 221 -18.12 -8.73 -1.84
N GLY A 222 -18.85 -7.61 -1.79
CA GLY A 222 -18.87 -6.62 -2.84
C GLY A 222 -19.77 -6.97 -4.05
N VAL A 223 -20.00 -6.00 -4.93
CA VAL A 223 -20.79 -6.20 -6.15
C VAL A 223 -20.33 -5.28 -7.29
N LEU A 224 -20.43 -5.78 -8.51
CA LEU A 224 -20.54 -4.99 -9.74
C LEU A 224 -21.98 -5.15 -10.26
N ALA A 225 -22.67 -4.04 -10.47
CA ALA A 225 -24.05 -4.03 -10.93
C ALA A 225 -24.26 -3.00 -12.05
N GLU A 226 -25.30 -3.20 -12.85
CA GLU A 226 -25.67 -2.33 -13.96
C GLU A 226 -27.17 -2.01 -13.98
N TRP A 227 -27.50 -0.84 -14.53
CA TRP A 227 -28.87 -0.33 -14.67
C TRP A 227 -29.03 0.36 -16.02
N THR A 228 -30.17 0.17 -16.69
CA THR A 228 -30.42 0.65 -18.06
C THR A 228 -31.31 1.88 -18.13
N GLY A 229 -32.05 2.21 -17.06
CA GLY A 229 -32.80 3.45 -16.98
C GLY A 229 -34.08 3.36 -16.14
N PRO A 230 -34.83 4.47 -16.03
CA PRO A 230 -36.03 4.55 -15.21
C PRO A 230 -37.05 3.45 -15.53
N GLY A 231 -37.57 2.80 -14.49
CA GLY A 231 -38.54 1.69 -14.62
C GLY A 231 -37.91 0.30 -14.78
N GLU A 232 -36.58 0.22 -14.91
CA GLU A 232 -35.84 -1.05 -14.95
C GLU A 232 -35.18 -1.34 -13.59
N ASP A 233 -35.02 -2.62 -13.28
CA ASP A 233 -34.31 -3.07 -12.08
C ASP A 233 -32.79 -3.02 -12.27
N TRP A 234 -32.06 -2.91 -11.16
CA TRP A 234 -30.62 -3.15 -11.18
C TRP A 234 -30.32 -4.63 -11.38
N HIS A 235 -29.31 -4.93 -12.20
CA HIS A 235 -28.85 -6.28 -12.46
C HIS A 235 -27.45 -6.48 -11.89
N VAL A 236 -27.28 -7.53 -11.09
CA VAL A 236 -25.97 -7.96 -10.59
C VAL A 236 -25.17 -8.57 -11.73
N VAL A 237 -24.03 -7.98 -12.05
CA VAL A 237 -23.06 -8.51 -13.02
C VAL A 237 -22.18 -9.55 -12.33
N ARG A 238 -21.68 -9.24 -11.12
CA ARG A 238 -20.77 -10.11 -10.38
C ARG A 238 -20.75 -9.79 -8.89
N ARG A 239 -20.65 -10.83 -8.06
CA ARG A 239 -20.47 -10.76 -6.60
C ARG A 239 -19.00 -10.88 -6.20
N ASN A 240 -18.28 -9.77 -6.26
CA ASN A 240 -16.89 -9.64 -5.79
C ASN A 240 -16.61 -8.18 -5.41
N GLN A 241 -15.49 -7.91 -4.74
CA GLN A 241 -15.14 -6.56 -4.32
C GLN A 241 -14.69 -5.74 -5.53
N PHE A 242 -15.29 -4.58 -5.79
CA PHE A 242 -14.89 -3.66 -6.87
C PHE A 242 -14.77 -2.22 -6.36
N THR A 243 -13.69 -1.53 -6.73
CA THR A 243 -13.43 -0.14 -6.28
C THR A 243 -13.55 0.91 -7.38
N GLU A 244 -13.46 0.50 -8.64
CA GLU A 244 -13.42 1.42 -9.77
C GLU A 244 -14.37 0.99 -10.87
N VAL A 245 -14.98 1.97 -11.54
CA VAL A 245 -15.61 1.81 -12.84
C VAL A 245 -15.25 3.03 -13.67
N THR A 246 -14.61 2.84 -14.82
CA THR A 246 -14.20 3.94 -15.69
C THR A 246 -14.04 3.47 -17.14
N GLY A 247 -13.70 4.37 -18.05
CA GLY A 247 -13.38 4.07 -19.43
C GLY A 247 -12.30 4.99 -19.97
N PRO A 248 -11.97 4.92 -21.27
CA PRO A 248 -10.93 5.76 -21.88
C PRO A 248 -11.10 7.26 -21.66
N GLY A 249 -12.35 7.73 -21.45
CA GLY A 249 -12.67 9.13 -21.19
C GLY A 249 -12.46 9.59 -19.74
N GLY A 250 -12.16 8.66 -18.82
CA GLY A 250 -11.86 8.98 -17.41
C GLY A 250 -12.95 9.84 -16.77
N ILE A 251 -12.53 10.88 -16.03
CA ILE A 251 -13.43 11.78 -15.30
C ILE A 251 -14.27 12.72 -16.17
N ILE A 252 -14.09 12.73 -17.50
CA ILE A 252 -14.89 13.54 -18.44
C ILE A 252 -16.06 12.70 -18.99
N GLY A 253 -16.01 11.37 -18.87
CA GLY A 253 -16.92 10.45 -19.53
C GLY A 253 -16.41 10.01 -20.91
N ASN A 254 -16.81 8.82 -21.34
CA ASN A 254 -16.42 8.26 -22.64
C ASN A 254 -16.82 9.18 -23.80
N GLU A 255 -15.94 9.25 -24.81
CA GLU A 255 -16.17 10.09 -25.99
C GLU A 255 -17.15 9.43 -26.95
N ARG A 256 -17.03 8.12 -27.16
CA ARG A 256 -17.91 7.35 -28.04
C ARG A 256 -18.85 6.46 -27.22
N PRO A 257 -20.10 6.27 -27.67
CA PRO A 257 -21.06 5.41 -26.96
C PRO A 257 -20.62 3.95 -26.80
N ASP A 258 -19.78 3.46 -27.72
CA ASP A 258 -19.27 2.08 -27.80
C ASP A 258 -17.89 1.89 -27.15
N ASP A 259 -17.30 2.95 -26.59
CA ASP A 259 -16.04 2.84 -25.85
C ASP A 259 -16.16 1.79 -24.73
N PRO A 260 -15.08 1.04 -24.46
CA PRO A 260 -15.10 0.04 -23.40
C PRO A 260 -15.28 0.70 -22.03
N ILE A 261 -15.80 -0.10 -21.10
CA ILE A 261 -15.83 0.23 -19.67
C ILE A 261 -15.03 -0.83 -18.95
N TRP A 262 -14.18 -0.39 -18.03
CA TRP A 262 -13.35 -1.23 -17.20
C TRP A 262 -13.76 -1.08 -15.74
N SER A 263 -13.78 -2.18 -15.02
CA SER A 263 -13.93 -2.19 -13.57
C SER A 263 -12.87 -3.10 -12.97
N VAL A 264 -12.24 -2.65 -11.89
CA VAL A 264 -11.18 -3.39 -11.21
C VAL A 264 -11.60 -3.68 -9.79
N GLY A 265 -11.36 -4.93 -9.41
CA GLY A 265 -11.78 -5.52 -8.17
C GLY A 265 -10.89 -6.67 -7.76
N TRP A 266 -11.33 -7.48 -6.81
CA TRP A 266 -10.62 -8.67 -6.36
C TRP A 266 -11.52 -9.69 -5.70
N ASP A 267 -11.00 -10.90 -5.62
CA ASP A 267 -11.41 -11.90 -4.65
C ASP A 267 -10.18 -12.34 -3.84
N HIS A 268 -10.32 -13.35 -2.99
CA HIS A 268 -9.22 -13.86 -2.19
C HIS A 268 -8.09 -14.51 -3.02
N ARG A 269 -8.34 -14.83 -4.30
CA ARG A 269 -7.37 -15.46 -5.20
C ARG A 269 -6.54 -14.42 -5.96
N SER A 270 -7.15 -13.38 -6.50
CA SER A 270 -6.46 -12.43 -7.39
C SER A 270 -7.24 -11.13 -7.57
N LEU A 271 -6.62 -10.16 -8.24
CA LEU A 271 -7.36 -9.03 -8.81
C LEU A 271 -8.26 -9.53 -9.95
N ILE A 272 -9.36 -8.83 -10.18
CA ILE A 272 -10.33 -9.08 -11.24
C ILE A 272 -10.47 -7.81 -12.06
N LEU A 273 -10.24 -7.91 -13.38
CA LEU A 273 -10.56 -6.87 -14.35
C LEU A 273 -11.80 -7.31 -15.14
N MET A 274 -12.87 -6.55 -14.99
CA MET A 274 -14.10 -6.69 -15.77
C MET A 274 -14.09 -5.67 -16.91
N VAL A 275 -14.40 -6.11 -18.13
CA VAL A 275 -14.44 -5.27 -19.34
C VAL A 275 -15.78 -5.41 -20.03
N LEU A 276 -16.55 -4.32 -20.10
CA LEU A 276 -17.75 -4.23 -20.91
C LEU A 276 -17.37 -3.72 -22.30
N HIS A 277 -17.55 -4.56 -23.31
CA HIS A 277 -17.27 -4.20 -24.70
C HIS A 277 -18.29 -4.85 -25.64
N GLY A 278 -18.84 -4.09 -26.58
CA GLY A 278 -19.89 -4.58 -27.48
C GLY A 278 -21.13 -5.10 -26.73
N GLY A 279 -21.46 -4.50 -25.59
CA GLY A 279 -22.59 -4.89 -24.73
C GLY A 279 -22.38 -6.18 -23.93
N LYS A 280 -21.17 -6.76 -23.90
CA LYS A 280 -20.84 -8.00 -23.19
C LYS A 280 -19.72 -7.79 -22.16
N TRP A 281 -19.88 -8.43 -21.00
CA TRP A 281 -18.86 -8.46 -19.97
C TRP A 281 -17.83 -9.57 -20.24
N HIS A 282 -16.57 -9.21 -20.11
CA HIS A 282 -15.41 -10.10 -20.17
C HIS A 282 -14.62 -9.97 -18.87
N SER A 283 -13.94 -11.04 -18.45
CA SER A 283 -13.23 -11.08 -17.18
C SER A 283 -11.81 -11.60 -17.34
N TYR A 284 -10.90 -10.96 -16.62
CA TYR A 284 -9.47 -11.27 -16.56
C TYR A 284 -8.99 -11.22 -15.11
N ARG A 285 -7.94 -11.97 -14.80
CA ARG A 285 -7.31 -11.98 -13.48
C ARG A 285 -5.90 -11.43 -13.53
N LEU A 286 -5.55 -10.64 -12.51
CA LEU A 286 -4.21 -10.07 -12.37
C LEU A 286 -3.62 -10.43 -10.99
N PRO A 287 -2.28 -10.54 -10.88
CA PRO A 287 -1.62 -10.76 -9.60
C PRO A 287 -1.83 -9.59 -8.62
N LYS A 288 -1.90 -9.90 -7.33
CA LYS A 288 -1.85 -8.92 -6.23
C LYS A 288 -0.40 -8.69 -5.80
N ALA A 289 -0.02 -7.43 -5.59
CA ALA A 289 1.31 -7.11 -5.05
C ALA A 289 1.35 -7.10 -3.51
N SER A 290 0.25 -6.70 -2.87
CA SER A 290 0.09 -6.65 -1.41
C SER A 290 -1.21 -7.32 -0.98
N HIS A 291 -1.27 -7.80 0.27
CA HIS A 291 -2.51 -8.29 0.89
C HIS A 291 -3.15 -7.29 1.84
N SER A 292 -2.54 -6.12 2.08
CA SER A 292 -3.06 -5.16 3.06
C SER A 292 -4.47 -4.62 2.72
N TYR A 293 -4.92 -4.85 1.49
CA TYR A 293 -6.21 -4.43 0.92
C TYR A 293 -7.32 -5.49 1.05
N ASP A 294 -6.99 -6.72 1.49
CA ASP A 294 -7.86 -7.90 1.32
C ASP A 294 -9.06 -7.97 2.28
N GLY A 295 -9.23 -7.03 3.20
CA GLY A 295 -10.34 -7.03 4.16
C GLY A 295 -11.71 -7.06 3.46
N ALA A 296 -12.52 -8.09 3.73
CA ALA A 296 -13.80 -8.31 3.06
C ALA A 296 -14.87 -7.27 3.43
N HIS A 297 -14.73 -6.54 4.53
CA HIS A 297 -15.62 -5.42 4.87
C HIS A 297 -15.40 -4.17 3.99
N GLY A 298 -14.26 -4.09 3.29
CA GLY A 298 -13.97 -3.06 2.29
C GLY A 298 -13.36 -1.74 2.80
N TRP A 299 -12.93 -1.63 4.07
CA TRP A 299 -12.39 -0.36 4.63
C TRP A 299 -10.89 -0.21 4.43
N ASN A 300 -10.14 -1.32 4.40
CA ASN A 300 -8.69 -1.36 4.16
C ASN A 300 -8.26 -0.80 2.79
N THR A 301 -9.15 -0.20 2.01
CA THR A 301 -8.90 0.34 0.69
C THR A 301 -9.68 1.65 0.52
N GLU A 302 -9.03 2.65 -0.04
CA GLU A 302 -9.59 3.96 -0.32
C GLU A 302 -10.29 3.87 -1.68
N TRP A 303 -9.68 4.39 -2.76
CA TRP A 303 -10.19 4.21 -4.11
C TRP A 303 -9.04 4.02 -5.10
N PRO A 304 -8.49 2.80 -5.22
CA PRO A 304 -7.60 2.49 -6.33
C PRO A 304 -8.30 2.82 -7.67
N ARG A 305 -7.61 3.52 -8.57
CA ARG A 305 -8.20 4.11 -9.80
C ARG A 305 -7.44 3.70 -11.07
N ILE A 306 -8.08 3.89 -12.23
CA ILE A 306 -7.41 3.98 -13.53
C ILE A 306 -7.54 5.41 -14.05
N ARG A 307 -6.44 6.14 -14.28
CA ARG A 307 -6.49 7.54 -14.74
C ARG A 307 -5.42 7.89 -15.76
N GLU A 308 -5.70 8.93 -16.51
CA GLU A 308 -4.73 9.60 -17.36
C GLU A 308 -3.74 10.38 -16.50
N VAL A 309 -2.46 10.26 -16.84
CA VAL A 309 -1.34 10.91 -16.14
C VAL A 309 -0.37 11.60 -17.10
N GLY A 310 -0.79 11.86 -18.34
CA GLY A 310 0.00 12.50 -19.38
C GLY A 310 1.07 11.62 -20.02
N GLU A 311 0.87 10.31 -19.96
CA GLU A 311 1.59 9.28 -20.71
C GLU A 311 0.66 8.65 -21.77
N ASP A 312 1.19 7.86 -22.70
CA ASP A 312 0.40 7.15 -23.72
C ASP A 312 -0.60 6.17 -23.06
N ASP A 313 -0.09 5.40 -22.09
CA ASP A 313 -0.88 4.51 -21.25
C ASP A 313 -1.49 5.27 -20.05
N LEU A 314 -2.59 4.73 -19.54
CA LEU A 314 -3.16 5.15 -18.27
C LEU A 314 -2.35 4.56 -17.12
N LEU A 315 -2.39 5.21 -15.96
CA LEU A 315 -1.91 4.64 -14.71
C LEU A 315 -3.07 3.97 -13.99
N MET A 316 -2.89 2.71 -13.63
CA MET A 316 -3.78 2.00 -12.69
C MET A 316 -3.05 1.82 -11.36
N THR A 317 -3.73 2.10 -10.25
CA THR A 317 -3.31 1.69 -8.92
C THR A 317 -4.21 0.56 -8.44
N MET A 318 -3.63 -0.50 -7.87
CA MET A 318 -4.38 -1.57 -7.20
C MET A 318 -3.45 -2.40 -6.33
N HIS A 319 -3.90 -2.75 -5.11
CA HIS A 319 -3.17 -3.61 -4.16
C HIS A 319 -1.68 -3.28 -3.97
N GLY A 320 -1.36 -1.98 -3.81
CA GLY A 320 0.01 -1.52 -3.55
C GLY A 320 0.93 -1.62 -4.76
N ALA A 321 0.39 -1.57 -5.98
CA ALA A 321 1.16 -1.54 -7.23
C ALA A 321 0.69 -0.44 -8.19
N PHE A 322 1.66 0.16 -8.87
CA PHE A 322 1.46 0.99 -10.05
C PHE A 322 1.51 0.10 -11.30
N TRP A 323 0.57 0.29 -12.21
CA TRP A 323 0.45 -0.48 -13.43
C TRP A 323 0.31 0.44 -14.63
N ARG A 324 0.97 0.08 -15.74
CA ARG A 324 0.60 0.59 -17.06
C ARG A 324 -0.70 -0.07 -17.48
N PHE A 325 -1.66 0.73 -17.91
CA PHE A 325 -2.95 0.28 -18.37
C PHE A 325 -3.24 0.84 -19.77
N PRO A 326 -3.34 -0.02 -20.81
CA PRO A 326 -3.55 0.42 -22.19
C PRO A 326 -4.89 1.14 -22.38
N ARG A 327 -4.87 2.33 -22.96
CA ARG A 327 -6.09 3.13 -23.22
C ARG A 327 -7.07 2.43 -24.17
N ASN A 328 -6.57 1.57 -25.04
CA ASN A 328 -7.36 0.84 -26.05
C ASN A 328 -7.61 -0.63 -25.66
N PHE A 329 -7.57 -0.95 -24.35
CA PHE A 329 -7.80 -2.30 -23.87
C PHE A 329 -9.23 -2.77 -24.17
N THR A 330 -9.33 -3.83 -24.97
CA THR A 330 -10.59 -4.51 -25.34
C THR A 330 -10.34 -6.02 -25.40
N PRO A 331 -11.37 -6.87 -25.44
CA PRO A 331 -11.16 -8.32 -25.56
C PRO A 331 -10.39 -8.77 -26.83
N ALA A 332 -10.43 -7.97 -27.90
CA ALA A 332 -9.69 -8.22 -29.14
C ALA A 332 -8.27 -7.61 -29.15
N ASN A 333 -7.98 -6.74 -28.17
CA ASN A 333 -6.68 -6.12 -27.95
C ASN A 333 -6.42 -6.06 -26.44
N ALA A 334 -6.30 -7.23 -25.85
CA ALA A 334 -6.17 -7.44 -24.41
C ALA A 334 -4.69 -7.51 -24.01
N LYS A 335 -3.82 -6.67 -24.55
CA LYS A 335 -2.37 -6.70 -24.26
C LYS A 335 -1.85 -5.39 -23.71
N GLY A 336 -0.74 -5.45 -22.98
CA GLY A 336 0.05 -4.29 -22.56
C GLY A 336 -0.18 -3.85 -21.11
N ILE A 337 -1.01 -4.57 -20.35
CA ILE A 337 -1.05 -4.34 -18.90
C ILE A 337 0.26 -4.85 -18.31
N ALA A 338 1.00 -3.98 -17.64
CA ALA A 338 2.29 -4.33 -17.05
C ALA A 338 2.48 -3.62 -15.70
N PRO A 339 3.04 -4.30 -14.68
CA PRO A 339 3.44 -3.65 -13.44
C PRO A 339 4.59 -2.67 -13.70
N ARG A 340 4.64 -1.58 -12.92
CA ARG A 340 5.73 -0.60 -12.91
C ARG A 340 6.59 -0.75 -11.66
N SER A 341 5.97 -0.58 -10.49
CA SER A 341 6.60 -0.79 -9.18
C SER A 341 5.54 -1.07 -8.12
N THR A 342 5.97 -1.47 -6.94
CA THR A 342 5.13 -1.54 -5.74
C THR A 342 5.31 -0.30 -4.85
N TYR A 343 4.30 0.03 -4.04
CA TYR A 343 4.32 1.17 -3.13
C TYR A 343 3.71 0.83 -1.76
N LEU A 344 4.06 1.60 -0.73
CA LEU A 344 3.62 1.44 0.66
C LEU A 344 2.59 2.48 1.10
N LYS A 345 2.59 3.67 0.47
CA LYS A 345 1.56 4.68 0.70
C LYS A 345 0.15 4.12 0.48
N VAL A 346 -0.80 4.84 1.06
CA VAL A 346 -2.22 4.66 0.84
C VAL A 346 -2.66 5.75 -0.13
N VAL A 347 -3.17 5.38 -1.30
CA VAL A 347 -3.45 6.29 -2.42
C VAL A 347 -4.95 6.26 -2.74
N GLY A 348 -5.65 7.35 -2.40
CA GLY A 348 -7.09 7.49 -2.63
C GLY A 348 -7.44 8.04 -4.00
N ASP A 349 -6.57 8.88 -4.58
CA ASP A 349 -6.78 9.42 -5.91
C ASP A 349 -5.50 10.00 -6.54
N PHE A 350 -5.51 10.26 -7.84
CA PHE A 350 -4.39 10.91 -8.51
C PHE A 350 -4.76 11.61 -9.82
N CYS A 351 -3.89 12.55 -10.22
CA CYS A 351 -3.95 13.23 -11.50
C CYS A 351 -2.56 13.70 -11.94
N ARG A 352 -2.43 14.06 -13.23
CA ARG A 352 -1.33 14.93 -13.66
C ARG A 352 -1.61 16.38 -13.29
N TRP A 353 -0.64 17.06 -12.72
CA TRP A 353 -0.67 18.50 -12.48
C TRP A 353 0.67 19.10 -12.90
N GLN A 354 0.64 19.98 -13.91
CA GLN A 354 1.84 20.52 -14.55
C GLN A 354 2.74 19.40 -15.10
N ASP A 355 3.99 19.32 -14.64
CA ASP A 355 5.00 18.33 -14.97
C ASP A 355 5.08 17.18 -13.96
N ARG A 356 4.16 17.12 -12.99
CA ARG A 356 4.14 16.13 -11.90
C ARG A 356 2.89 15.28 -11.92
N ILE A 357 3.01 14.10 -11.32
CA ILE A 357 1.87 13.28 -10.89
C ILE A 357 1.62 13.61 -9.43
N VAL A 358 0.38 13.92 -9.08
CA VAL A 358 -0.02 14.26 -7.71
C VAL A 358 -0.92 13.17 -7.18
N LEU A 359 -0.47 12.50 -6.13
CA LEU A 359 -1.23 11.48 -5.42
C LEU A 359 -1.88 12.13 -4.19
N GLY A 360 -3.20 11.94 -4.06
CA GLY A 360 -3.94 12.20 -2.83
C GLY A 360 -3.82 10.98 -1.93
N CYS A 361 -3.27 11.17 -0.74
CA CYS A 361 -3.01 10.08 0.20
C CYS A 361 -4.05 10.00 1.33
N ASP A 362 -3.99 8.91 2.08
CA ASP A 362 -4.51 8.81 3.45
C ASP A 362 -3.36 8.44 4.42
N ASP A 363 -2.89 9.43 5.18
CA ASP A 363 -1.59 9.33 5.85
C ASP A 363 -1.67 8.95 7.31
N THR A 364 -2.63 9.47 8.07
CA THR A 364 -2.78 9.12 9.48
C THR A 364 -4.18 9.39 9.99
N ALA A 365 -4.81 8.36 10.53
CA ALA A 365 -6.12 8.44 11.16
C ALA A 365 -5.99 8.61 12.69
N HIS A 366 -6.95 9.30 13.31
CA HIS A 366 -7.11 9.30 14.76
C HIS A 366 -7.48 7.90 15.29
N ASN A 367 -8.24 7.15 14.49
CA ASN A 367 -8.65 5.78 14.79
C ASN A 367 -7.85 4.78 13.97
N GLU A 368 -7.29 3.77 14.61
CA GLU A 368 -6.64 2.63 13.93
C GLU A 368 -7.64 1.57 13.43
N PHE A 369 -8.94 1.84 13.53
CA PHE A 369 -10.02 0.91 13.13
C PHE A 369 -9.81 -0.53 13.64
N LEU A 370 -9.66 -1.50 12.73
CA LEU A 370 -9.40 -2.91 13.00
C LEU A 370 -7.89 -3.24 13.03
N ASN A 371 -7.02 -2.30 12.68
CA ASN A 371 -5.57 -2.46 12.61
C ASN A 371 -4.90 -2.29 13.99
N LYS A 372 -5.38 -3.02 15.00
CA LYS A 372 -4.86 -2.98 16.38
C LYS A 372 -4.07 -4.26 16.67
N ARG A 373 -2.94 -4.11 17.37
CA ARG A 373 -2.12 -5.23 17.85
C ARG A 373 -1.31 -4.86 19.08
N LYS A 374 -1.01 -5.81 19.96
CA LYS A 374 -0.19 -5.57 21.17
C LYS A 374 1.21 -5.05 20.83
N ALA A 375 1.77 -5.50 19.72
CA ALA A 375 3.10 -5.10 19.24
C ALA A 375 3.26 -3.58 19.00
N LYS A 376 2.17 -2.84 18.78
CA LYS A 376 2.18 -1.37 18.57
C LYS A 376 2.28 -0.59 19.89
N GLY A 377 1.72 -1.16 20.96
CA GLY A 377 1.42 -0.43 22.19
C GLY A 377 0.15 0.43 22.05
N GLU A 378 -0.15 1.24 23.06
CA GLU A 378 -1.34 2.10 23.11
C GLU A 378 -0.97 3.57 22.86
N ILE A 379 -0.65 3.91 21.61
CA ILE A 379 -0.28 5.27 21.23
C ILE A 379 -1.56 6.09 21.00
N PRO A 380 -1.73 7.27 21.62
CA PRO A 380 -2.88 8.13 21.36
C PRO A 380 -2.92 8.57 19.88
N GLY A 381 -4.10 8.43 19.28
CA GLY A 381 -4.35 8.87 17.91
C GLY A 381 -4.06 10.36 17.70
N PRO A 382 -3.45 10.75 16.57
CA PRO A 382 -3.18 12.15 16.26
C PRO A 382 -4.46 12.88 15.83
N GLN A 383 -4.32 14.15 15.43
CA GLN A 383 -5.34 14.75 14.58
C GLN A 383 -5.30 14.03 13.23
N SER A 384 -6.44 13.52 12.77
CA SER A 384 -6.56 12.90 11.46
C SER A 384 -6.07 13.83 10.36
N GLN A 385 -5.28 13.28 9.44
CA GLN A 385 -4.62 14.07 8.41
C GLN A 385 -4.30 13.30 7.12
N SER A 386 -4.20 14.07 6.04
CA SER A 386 -3.67 13.63 4.75
C SER A 386 -2.81 14.71 4.12
N ASN A 387 -1.99 14.32 3.15
CA ASN A 387 -1.24 15.21 2.33
C ASN A 387 -1.21 14.74 0.87
N LEU A 388 -0.62 15.58 0.02
CA LEU A 388 -0.36 15.30 -1.37
C LEU A 388 1.09 14.85 -1.56
N TRP A 389 1.30 13.88 -2.44
CA TRP A 389 2.62 13.38 -2.82
C TRP A 389 2.88 13.67 -4.30
N PHE A 390 3.86 14.52 -4.56
CA PHE A 390 4.22 14.97 -5.91
C PHE A 390 5.37 14.13 -6.45
N LEU A 391 5.15 13.45 -7.58
CA LEU A 391 6.10 12.56 -8.22
C LEU A 391 6.48 13.07 -9.61
N GLU A 392 7.73 12.88 -10.01
CA GLU A 392 8.09 12.86 -11.43
C GLU A 392 7.58 11.55 -12.05
N SER A 393 7.16 11.57 -13.33
CA SER A 393 6.59 10.40 -14.01
C SER A 393 7.44 9.13 -13.86
N LYS A 394 8.76 9.26 -14.02
CA LYS A 394 9.71 8.14 -13.94
C LYS A 394 9.77 7.48 -12.57
N GLN A 395 9.43 8.21 -11.50
CA GLN A 395 9.49 7.66 -10.14
C GLN A 395 8.49 6.53 -9.93
N LEU A 396 7.44 6.43 -10.76
CA LEU A 396 6.49 5.32 -10.73
C LEU A 396 7.13 3.96 -11.05
N ASP A 397 8.35 3.93 -11.59
CA ASP A 397 9.14 2.71 -11.83
C ASP A 397 10.28 2.52 -10.80
N ASP A 398 10.46 3.45 -9.84
CA ASP A 398 11.65 3.52 -8.97
C ASP A 398 11.41 3.12 -7.49
N PHE A 399 10.21 2.64 -7.15
CA PHE A 399 9.86 2.27 -5.76
C PHE A 399 10.18 0.80 -5.45
N GLY A 400 9.24 0.06 -4.85
CA GLY A 400 9.44 -1.34 -4.52
C GLY A 400 9.48 -2.22 -5.78
N PRO A 401 10.20 -3.36 -5.74
CA PRO A 401 10.35 -4.24 -6.89
C PRO A 401 8.99 -4.76 -7.37
N VAL A 402 8.91 -5.02 -8.67
CA VAL A 402 7.77 -5.69 -9.29
C VAL A 402 7.61 -7.08 -8.71
N LEU A 403 6.46 -7.32 -8.11
CA LEU A 403 6.05 -8.64 -7.66
C LEU A 403 4.54 -8.79 -7.77
N GLY A 404 4.08 -10.03 -7.90
CA GLY A 404 2.68 -10.35 -8.08
C GLY A 404 2.40 -11.77 -7.65
N ARG A 405 1.34 -11.98 -6.89
CA ARG A 405 0.88 -13.32 -6.51
C ARG A 405 -0.63 -13.45 -6.65
N GLY A 406 -1.08 -14.67 -6.94
CA GLY A 406 -2.50 -14.93 -7.01
C GLY A 406 -2.79 -16.37 -7.41
N ALA A 407 -4.05 -16.69 -7.55
CA ALA A 407 -4.48 -18.03 -7.93
C ALA A 407 -5.58 -17.98 -8.99
N LEU A 408 -5.66 -19.08 -9.75
CA LEU A 408 -6.81 -19.42 -10.58
C LEU A 408 -7.74 -20.40 -9.84
N TRP A 409 -7.14 -21.33 -9.10
CA TRP A 409 -7.84 -22.22 -8.18
C TRP A 409 -7.17 -22.23 -6.81
N LEU A 410 -7.94 -22.22 -5.73
CA LEU A 410 -7.39 -22.26 -4.37
C LEU A 410 -8.20 -23.16 -3.44
N GLU A 411 -7.74 -24.41 -3.31
CA GLU A 411 -8.35 -25.46 -2.49
C GLU A 411 -9.82 -25.75 -2.82
N GLU A 412 -10.21 -25.55 -4.08
CA GLU A 412 -11.58 -25.69 -4.54
C GLU A 412 -11.81 -26.97 -5.34
N ASP A 413 -13.04 -27.47 -5.31
CA ASP A 413 -13.49 -28.56 -6.17
C ASP A 413 -13.81 -28.01 -7.56
N VAL A 414 -13.27 -28.65 -8.59
CA VAL A 414 -13.39 -28.20 -9.99
C VAL A 414 -14.19 -29.22 -10.79
N ALA A 415 -15.23 -28.77 -11.49
CA ALA A 415 -16.02 -29.61 -12.38
C ALA A 415 -15.21 -30.07 -13.61
N ALA A 416 -15.62 -31.18 -14.23
CA ALA A 416 -14.99 -31.64 -15.48
C ALA A 416 -15.20 -30.63 -16.61
N GLY A 417 -14.16 -30.36 -17.40
CA GLY A 417 -14.23 -29.43 -18.52
C GLY A 417 -14.25 -27.95 -18.13
N ALA A 418 -14.12 -27.62 -16.83
CA ALA A 418 -14.08 -26.25 -16.37
C ALA A 418 -12.83 -25.54 -16.92
N VAL A 419 -13.01 -24.34 -17.46
CA VAL A 419 -11.94 -23.46 -17.94
C VAL A 419 -11.89 -22.23 -17.03
N THR A 420 -10.69 -21.83 -16.62
CA THR A 420 -10.50 -20.66 -15.77
C THR A 420 -10.64 -19.37 -16.58
N GLU A 421 -10.85 -18.27 -15.87
CA GLU A 421 -10.62 -16.93 -16.42
C GLU A 421 -9.14 -16.79 -16.85
N PRO A 422 -8.82 -15.97 -17.88
CA PRO A 422 -7.45 -15.63 -18.25
C PRO A 422 -6.69 -14.98 -17.09
N TYR A 423 -5.45 -15.40 -16.84
CA TYR A 423 -4.56 -14.82 -15.84
C TYR A 423 -3.39 -14.10 -16.52
N LEU A 424 -3.15 -12.84 -16.15
CA LEU A 424 -2.07 -12.04 -16.71
C LEU A 424 -0.73 -12.67 -16.35
N ILE A 425 0.10 -13.00 -17.34
CA ILE A 425 1.47 -13.49 -17.14
C ILE A 425 2.54 -12.55 -17.73
N ALA A 426 2.13 -11.51 -18.46
CA ALA A 426 3.03 -10.51 -19.01
C ALA A 426 3.58 -9.55 -17.95
N GLY A 427 4.71 -8.92 -18.27
CA GLY A 427 5.32 -7.88 -17.42
C GLY A 427 6.14 -8.39 -16.23
N TYR A 428 6.33 -9.71 -16.10
CA TYR A 428 7.13 -10.31 -15.03
C TYR A 428 8.28 -11.16 -15.60
N PRO A 429 9.54 -10.85 -15.26
CA PRO A 429 10.68 -11.64 -15.71
C PRO A 429 10.73 -13.06 -15.14
N ARG A 430 10.36 -13.23 -13.87
CA ARG A 430 10.35 -14.53 -13.17
C ARG A 430 8.91 -14.93 -12.90
N ARG A 431 8.53 -16.11 -13.37
CA ARG A 431 7.15 -16.59 -13.32
C ARG A 431 7.10 -18.04 -12.89
N HIS A 432 6.49 -18.30 -11.75
CA HIS A 432 6.34 -19.64 -11.21
C HIS A 432 4.86 -19.96 -11.00
N LEU A 433 4.47 -21.16 -11.40
CA LEU A 433 3.17 -21.78 -11.15
C LEU A 433 3.36 -22.95 -10.19
N SER A 434 2.57 -22.99 -9.13
CA SER A 434 2.45 -24.14 -8.24
C SER A 434 1.08 -24.77 -8.45
N ILE A 435 1.04 -26.07 -8.77
CA ILE A 435 -0.19 -26.75 -9.17
C ILE A 435 -0.31 -28.12 -8.50
N GLY A 436 -1.47 -28.41 -7.91
CA GLY A 436 -1.70 -29.66 -7.19
C GLY A 436 -3.17 -29.91 -6.86
N HIS A 437 -3.50 -31.11 -6.39
CA HIS A 437 -4.85 -31.47 -5.97
C HIS A 437 -4.83 -32.44 -4.79
N GLN A 438 -5.95 -32.59 -4.08
CA GLN A 438 -6.09 -33.52 -2.94
C GLN A 438 -7.07 -34.67 -3.25
N GLY A 439 -7.21 -35.00 -4.54
CA GLY A 439 -8.03 -36.13 -5.00
C GLY A 439 -7.33 -37.47 -4.81
N THR A 440 -8.12 -38.55 -4.74
CA THR A 440 -7.62 -39.93 -4.60
C THR A 440 -7.31 -40.60 -5.93
N GLU A 441 -7.70 -39.99 -7.06
CA GLU A 441 -7.44 -40.47 -8.41
C GLU A 441 -6.51 -39.51 -9.15
N PRO A 442 -5.74 -39.97 -10.16
CA PRO A 442 -4.90 -39.10 -10.97
C PRO A 442 -5.70 -37.97 -11.64
N ALA A 443 -5.15 -36.75 -11.63
CA ALA A 443 -5.75 -35.57 -12.25
C ALA A 443 -5.04 -35.20 -13.55
N THR A 444 -5.78 -34.69 -14.54
CA THR A 444 -5.19 -34.06 -15.73
C THR A 444 -5.64 -32.62 -15.86
N ILE A 445 -4.67 -31.71 -15.85
CA ILE A 445 -4.86 -30.27 -16.04
C ILE A 445 -4.11 -29.86 -17.31
N GLU A 446 -4.76 -29.05 -18.13
CA GLU A 446 -4.20 -28.49 -19.36
C GLU A 446 -4.09 -26.97 -19.22
N ALA A 447 -3.09 -26.39 -19.85
CA ALA A 447 -2.87 -24.96 -19.92
C ALA A 447 -2.77 -24.48 -21.37
N GLU A 448 -3.40 -23.34 -21.63
CA GLU A 448 -3.35 -22.63 -22.89
C GLU A 448 -2.83 -21.21 -22.68
N MET A 449 -2.19 -20.66 -23.70
CA MET A 449 -1.72 -19.28 -23.72
C MET A 449 -2.35 -18.49 -24.86
N ASP A 450 -2.74 -17.26 -24.56
CA ASP A 450 -2.95 -16.19 -25.53
C ASP A 450 -1.67 -15.34 -25.54
N ARG A 451 -0.88 -15.47 -26.61
CA ARG A 451 0.48 -14.92 -26.63
C ARG A 451 0.53 -13.44 -26.95
N ASP A 452 -0.46 -12.93 -27.66
CA ASP A 452 -0.50 -11.57 -28.19
C ASP A 452 -1.72 -10.79 -27.71
N GLY A 453 -2.54 -11.37 -26.82
CA GLY A 453 -3.71 -10.72 -26.25
C GLY A 453 -4.84 -10.54 -27.26
N THR A 454 -4.92 -11.41 -28.28
CA THR A 454 -5.92 -11.30 -29.35
C THR A 454 -7.12 -12.24 -29.15
N GLY A 455 -7.11 -13.04 -28.09
CA GLY A 455 -8.08 -14.10 -27.84
C GLY A 455 -7.77 -15.42 -28.56
N ASN A 456 -6.60 -15.52 -29.21
CA ASN A 456 -6.16 -16.73 -29.92
C ASN A 456 -5.41 -17.68 -28.98
N TRP A 457 -6.16 -18.60 -28.37
CA TRP A 457 -5.63 -19.57 -27.42
C TRP A 457 -4.96 -20.75 -28.11
N THR A 458 -3.80 -21.14 -27.60
CA THR A 458 -3.04 -22.29 -28.09
C THR A 458 -2.50 -23.11 -26.92
N ALA A 459 -2.43 -24.42 -27.10
CA ALA A 459 -1.92 -25.33 -26.08
C ALA A 459 -0.47 -24.96 -25.69
N TRP A 460 -0.21 -24.95 -24.38
CA TRP A 460 1.14 -24.79 -23.83
C TRP A 460 1.60 -26.09 -23.16
N LYS A 461 0.88 -26.55 -22.13
CA LYS A 461 1.34 -27.65 -21.28
C LYS A 461 0.18 -28.50 -20.76
N ARG A 462 0.48 -29.77 -20.48
CA ARG A 462 -0.41 -30.73 -19.83
C ARG A 462 0.31 -31.37 -18.66
N TRP A 463 -0.32 -31.39 -17.49
CA TRP A 463 0.15 -32.13 -16.33
C TRP A 463 -0.80 -33.27 -16.03
N THR A 464 -0.25 -34.48 -15.91
CA THR A 464 -0.91 -35.61 -15.26
C THR A 464 -0.31 -35.76 -13.87
N LEU A 465 -1.12 -35.49 -12.85
CA LEU A 465 -0.74 -35.49 -11.44
C LEU A 465 -1.24 -36.78 -10.78
N ALA A 466 -0.37 -37.43 -10.00
CA ALA A 466 -0.76 -38.55 -9.14
C ALA A 466 -1.66 -38.06 -7.99
N PRO A 467 -2.43 -38.95 -7.34
CA PRO A 467 -3.24 -38.59 -6.17
C PRO A 467 -2.44 -37.82 -5.11
N GLY A 468 -2.91 -36.64 -4.72
CA GLY A 468 -2.25 -35.79 -3.72
C GLY A 468 -0.96 -35.10 -4.20
N GLU A 469 -0.59 -35.23 -5.47
CA GLU A 469 0.64 -34.64 -6.00
C GLU A 469 0.54 -33.12 -6.13
N HIS A 470 1.66 -32.45 -5.83
CA HIS A 470 1.85 -31.02 -6.02
C HIS A 470 3.15 -30.77 -6.79
N ARG A 471 3.10 -29.93 -7.81
CA ARG A 471 4.22 -29.60 -8.70
C ARG A 471 4.49 -28.10 -8.71
N TRP A 472 5.74 -27.76 -9.03
CA TRP A 472 6.18 -26.39 -9.29
C TRP A 472 6.74 -26.32 -10.70
N GLU A 473 6.35 -25.28 -11.41
CA GLU A 473 6.63 -25.09 -12.82
C GLU A 473 7.11 -23.65 -13.05
N GLU A 474 8.25 -23.52 -13.71
CA GLU A 474 8.70 -22.22 -14.21
C GLU A 474 8.07 -21.95 -15.57
N ILE A 475 7.51 -20.75 -15.76
CA ILE A 475 6.94 -20.31 -17.03
C ILE A 475 8.00 -19.49 -17.77
N THR A 476 8.65 -20.11 -18.75
CA THR A 476 9.71 -19.45 -19.54
C THR A 476 9.18 -18.85 -20.84
N GLU A 477 8.05 -19.35 -21.32
CA GLU A 477 7.43 -18.94 -22.57
C GLU A 477 6.86 -17.53 -22.48
N SER A 478 7.05 -16.75 -23.54
CA SER A 478 6.38 -15.46 -23.67
C SER A 478 4.88 -15.67 -23.92
N GLY A 479 4.07 -14.86 -23.25
CA GLY A 479 2.64 -14.77 -23.52
C GLY A 479 2.02 -13.65 -22.70
N GLU A 480 0.81 -13.26 -23.07
CA GLU A 480 0.06 -12.22 -22.39
C GLU A 480 -0.80 -12.82 -21.27
N TRP A 481 -1.56 -13.86 -21.62
CA TRP A 481 -2.48 -14.54 -20.71
C TRP A 481 -2.28 -16.04 -20.72
N LEU A 482 -2.58 -16.64 -19.56
CA LEU A 482 -2.65 -18.08 -19.37
C LEU A 482 -4.00 -18.47 -18.80
N ARG A 483 -4.58 -19.58 -19.26
CA ARG A 483 -5.76 -20.19 -18.63
C ARG A 483 -5.55 -21.69 -18.44
N LEU A 484 -6.25 -22.24 -17.46
CA LEU A 484 -6.23 -23.66 -17.15
C LEU A 484 -7.57 -24.30 -17.47
N SER A 485 -7.54 -25.59 -17.81
CA SER A 485 -8.74 -26.41 -17.96
C SER A 485 -8.57 -27.80 -17.35
N SER A 486 -9.65 -28.34 -16.78
CA SER A 486 -9.67 -29.72 -16.28
C SER A 486 -10.24 -30.67 -17.33
N ARG A 487 -9.67 -31.88 -17.47
CA ARG A 487 -10.31 -32.93 -18.29
C ARG A 487 -11.39 -33.70 -17.55
N GLY A 488 -11.26 -33.81 -16.24
CA GLY A 488 -12.17 -34.53 -15.35
C GLY A 488 -12.42 -33.73 -14.08
N PRO A 489 -13.34 -34.17 -13.21
CA PRO A 489 -13.59 -33.49 -11.95
C PRO A 489 -12.35 -33.59 -11.06
N LEU A 490 -12.02 -32.52 -10.37
CA LEU A 490 -10.86 -32.43 -9.48
C LEU A 490 -11.30 -32.04 -8.08
N LYS A 491 -10.54 -32.46 -7.07
CA LYS A 491 -10.83 -32.20 -5.65
C LYS A 491 -9.76 -31.33 -5.01
N LYS A 492 -10.19 -30.26 -4.35
CA LYS A 492 -9.34 -29.26 -3.66
C LYS A 492 -8.08 -28.90 -4.46
N VAL A 493 -8.28 -28.43 -5.68
CA VAL A 493 -7.18 -28.05 -6.57
C VAL A 493 -6.61 -26.70 -6.15
N THR A 494 -5.30 -26.58 -6.23
CA THR A 494 -4.59 -25.32 -6.07
C THR A 494 -3.78 -25.07 -7.33
N ALA A 495 -3.91 -23.87 -7.90
CA ALA A 495 -3.10 -23.36 -9.00
C ALA A 495 -2.74 -21.90 -8.68
N THR A 496 -1.56 -21.70 -8.10
CA THR A 496 -1.08 -20.40 -7.60
C THR A 496 0.13 -19.92 -8.38
N PHE A 497 0.20 -18.63 -8.60
CA PHE A 497 1.25 -17.95 -9.33
C PHE A 497 2.06 -17.08 -8.38
N HIS A 498 3.38 -17.14 -8.52
CA HIS A 498 4.32 -16.25 -7.84
C HIS A 498 5.24 -15.63 -8.89
N PHE A 499 5.07 -14.34 -9.09
CA PHE A 499 5.78 -13.56 -10.08
C PHE A 499 6.63 -12.49 -9.42
N SER A 500 7.78 -12.22 -10.02
CA SER A 500 8.71 -11.19 -9.57
C SER A 500 9.63 -10.78 -10.69
N GLU A 501 10.34 -9.68 -10.47
CA GLU A 501 11.59 -9.39 -11.15
C GLU A 501 12.79 -9.71 -10.23
N PRO A 502 14.00 -9.90 -10.79
CA PRO A 502 15.21 -9.79 -9.99
C PRO A 502 15.23 -8.44 -9.27
N ASP A 503 15.42 -8.44 -7.95
CA ASP A 503 15.45 -7.18 -7.20
C ASP A 503 16.66 -6.34 -7.65
N PRO A 504 16.45 -5.20 -8.33
CA PRO A 504 17.55 -4.43 -8.91
C PRO A 504 18.32 -3.65 -7.85
N ARG A 505 17.83 -3.58 -6.61
CA ARG A 505 18.42 -2.79 -5.53
C ARG A 505 19.70 -3.46 -5.03
N THR A 506 20.68 -2.63 -4.69
CA THR A 506 21.92 -3.11 -4.04
C THR A 506 21.67 -3.38 -2.56
N THR A 507 22.67 -3.91 -1.86
CA THR A 507 22.65 -4.06 -0.40
C THR A 507 22.99 -2.77 0.35
N ALA A 508 23.49 -1.74 -0.35
CA ALA A 508 23.83 -0.46 0.22
C ALA A 508 22.61 0.46 0.30
N SER A 509 22.47 1.15 1.43
CA SER A 509 21.45 2.16 1.62
C SER A 509 21.79 3.45 0.87
N ASN A 510 20.77 4.11 0.34
CA ASN A 510 20.92 5.38 -0.35
C ASN A 510 21.42 6.50 0.62
N PRO A 511 22.27 7.44 0.15
CA PRO A 511 22.78 8.55 0.96
C PRO A 511 21.73 9.43 1.66
N ILE A 512 20.45 9.41 1.26
CA ILE A 512 19.38 10.10 2.01
C ILE A 512 19.29 9.64 3.48
N PHE A 513 19.75 8.43 3.79
CA PHE A 513 19.77 7.86 5.15
C PHE A 513 21.06 8.18 5.93
N ALA A 514 22.05 8.83 5.30
CA ALA A 514 23.27 9.22 5.98
C ALA A 514 22.95 10.12 7.18
N GLY A 515 23.39 9.70 8.37
CA GLY A 515 23.08 10.34 9.64
C GLY A 515 22.21 9.50 10.58
N LEU A 516 21.59 8.42 10.11
CA LEU A 516 21.02 7.40 11.00
C LEU A 516 22.15 6.63 11.72
N THR A 517 21.91 6.24 12.97
CA THR A 517 22.88 5.48 13.79
C THR A 517 23.04 4.07 13.25
N GLU A 518 24.27 3.58 13.07
CA GLU A 518 24.52 2.20 12.63
C GLU A 518 24.33 1.19 13.77
N ALA A 519 24.07 -0.07 13.43
CA ALA A 519 23.82 -1.14 14.39
C ALA A 519 24.95 -1.37 15.39
N ALA A 520 26.18 -0.99 15.03
CA ALA A 520 27.36 -1.14 15.88
C ALA A 520 27.65 0.08 16.78
N ASP A 521 26.98 1.21 16.56
CA ASP A 521 27.36 2.50 17.17
C ASP A 521 26.69 2.75 18.53
N SER A 522 27.46 2.71 19.63
CA SER A 522 26.94 2.85 21.00
C SER A 522 26.36 4.23 21.37
N ALA A 523 26.42 5.22 20.47
CA ALA A 523 25.92 6.57 20.71
C ALA A 523 24.78 6.91 19.74
N SER A 524 23.68 7.47 20.24
CA SER A 524 22.49 7.74 19.44
C SER A 524 21.62 8.87 19.99
N LEU A 525 21.14 9.72 19.08
CA LEU A 525 20.06 10.68 19.26
C LEU A 525 18.73 9.97 19.01
N GLY A 526 18.22 9.33 20.06
CA GLY A 526 16.90 8.75 20.09
C GLY A 526 15.81 9.74 20.46
N GLY A 527 14.58 9.26 20.38
CA GLY A 527 13.44 9.91 21.00
C GLY A 527 12.15 9.15 20.76
N LEU A 528 11.14 9.48 21.55
CA LEU A 528 9.77 9.03 21.33
C LEU A 528 9.05 10.09 20.52
N VAL A 529 8.36 9.68 19.46
CA VAL A 529 7.65 10.60 18.55
C VAL A 529 6.15 10.34 18.56
N ARG A 530 5.36 11.42 18.61
CA ARG A 530 3.89 11.34 18.62
C ARG A 530 3.28 12.57 17.94
N ALA A 531 2.58 12.36 16.84
CA ALA A 531 1.76 13.40 16.23
C ALA A 531 0.59 13.75 17.17
N ARG A 532 0.29 15.04 17.32
CA ARG A 532 -0.64 15.53 18.36
C ARG A 532 -2.06 15.73 17.83
N ASP A 533 -3.01 15.54 18.73
CA ASP A 533 -4.45 15.73 18.57
C ASP A 533 -4.88 17.16 18.94
N LYS A 534 -6.19 17.38 19.09
CA LYS A 534 -6.81 18.65 19.54
C LYS A 534 -6.36 19.86 18.72
N ASN A 535 -6.25 19.65 17.41
CA ASN A 535 -5.86 20.65 16.43
C ASN A 535 -4.47 21.29 16.68
N LYS A 536 -3.59 20.62 17.45
CA LYS A 536 -2.20 21.10 17.67
C LYS A 536 -1.37 21.04 16.39
N ARG A 537 -1.52 19.96 15.62
CA ARG A 537 -0.86 19.75 14.30
C ARG A 537 0.67 19.88 14.32
N THR A 538 1.28 19.67 15.48
CA THR A 538 2.73 19.56 15.69
C THR A 538 3.09 18.12 16.06
N LEU A 539 4.36 17.75 15.88
CA LEU A 539 4.91 16.49 16.37
C LEU A 539 5.57 16.70 17.73
N SER A 540 5.12 15.96 18.74
CA SER A 540 5.83 15.85 20.01
C SER A 540 7.06 14.96 19.86
N VAL A 541 8.19 15.43 20.40
CA VAL A 541 9.43 14.65 20.47
C VAL A 541 9.97 14.68 21.90
N VAL A 542 10.03 13.51 22.54
CA VAL A 542 10.77 13.35 23.81
C VAL A 542 12.13 12.79 23.46
N ARG A 543 13.15 13.65 23.50
CA ARG A 543 14.53 13.30 23.19
C ARG A 543 15.09 12.30 24.21
N LYS A 544 15.84 11.33 23.71
CA LYS A 544 16.67 10.42 24.50
C LYS A 544 18.08 10.38 23.90
N LEU A 545 19.04 11.05 24.54
CA LEU A 545 20.45 10.92 24.18
C LEU A 545 21.05 9.77 24.97
N VAL A 546 21.65 8.82 24.25
CA VAL A 546 22.41 7.72 24.82
C VAL A 546 23.83 7.75 24.30
N ASP A 547 24.79 7.59 25.21
CA ASP A 547 26.21 7.40 24.92
C ASP A 547 26.74 6.25 25.79
N GLY A 548 26.87 5.07 25.19
CA GLY A 548 27.15 3.83 25.93
C GLY A 548 26.04 3.51 26.93
N GLU A 549 26.40 3.34 28.21
CA GLU A 549 25.45 3.09 29.30
C GLU A 549 24.84 4.39 29.87
N SER A 550 25.34 5.57 29.46
CA SER A 550 24.87 6.85 29.98
C SER A 550 23.65 7.32 29.20
N VAL A 551 22.56 7.63 29.91
CA VAL A 551 21.34 8.22 29.35
C VAL A 551 21.18 9.63 29.90
N ALA A 552 21.17 10.63 29.01
CA ALA A 552 20.94 12.02 29.42
C ALA A 552 19.47 12.23 29.85
N PRO A 553 19.17 13.27 30.66
CA PRO A 553 17.80 13.63 30.99
C PRO A 553 16.96 13.86 29.74
N SER A 554 15.70 13.40 29.78
CA SER A 554 14.75 13.63 28.69
C SER A 554 14.41 15.10 28.55
N GLU A 555 14.30 15.56 27.31
CA GLU A 555 13.97 16.93 26.94
C GLU A 555 12.85 16.91 25.89
N TYR A 556 12.04 17.97 25.87
CA TYR A 556 10.88 18.05 24.98
C TYR A 556 11.09 19.05 23.84
N TYR A 557 10.74 18.61 22.64
CA TYR A 557 10.78 19.41 21.42
C TYR A 557 9.46 19.26 20.65
N GLU A 558 9.15 20.28 19.86
CA GLU A 558 8.04 20.26 18.89
C GLU A 558 8.56 20.51 17.48
N LEU A 559 8.09 19.70 16.51
CA LEU A 559 8.27 19.95 15.08
C LEU A 559 6.99 20.56 14.50
N ASP A 560 7.12 21.67 13.79
CA ASP A 560 6.00 22.36 13.14
C ASP A 560 5.90 22.08 11.62
N GLU A 561 5.03 22.83 10.92
CA GLU A 561 4.81 22.68 9.48
C GLU A 561 5.90 23.27 8.60
N SER A 562 6.74 24.14 9.17
CA SER A 562 7.92 24.70 8.51
C SER A 562 9.13 23.77 8.63
N LEU A 563 8.95 22.59 9.22
CA LEU A 563 10.02 21.68 9.64
C LEU A 563 11.02 22.35 10.60
N THR A 564 10.54 23.25 11.45
CA THR A 564 11.34 23.82 12.53
C THR A 564 11.18 22.96 13.78
N LEU A 565 12.29 22.40 14.28
CA LEU A 565 12.34 21.61 15.51
C LEU A 565 12.81 22.49 16.68
N SER A 566 11.93 22.78 17.63
CA SER A 566 12.20 23.75 18.70
C SER A 566 12.16 23.09 20.08
N PRO A 567 13.10 23.41 20.99
CA PRO A 567 12.99 23.00 22.39
C PRO A 567 11.82 23.75 23.06
N VAL A 568 11.02 23.04 23.85
CA VAL A 568 9.86 23.60 24.55
C VAL A 568 9.89 23.18 26.02
N ASN A 569 9.77 24.16 26.92
CA ASN A 569 9.63 23.88 28.35
C ASN A 569 8.17 23.58 28.70
N ASP A 570 7.77 22.32 28.50
CA ASP A 570 6.45 21.80 28.88
C ASP A 570 6.60 20.44 29.58
N PRO A 571 6.83 20.44 30.91
CA PRO A 571 7.02 19.21 31.68
C PRO A 571 5.81 18.26 31.63
N ALA A 572 4.60 18.79 31.47
CA ALA A 572 3.38 18.00 31.41
C ALA A 572 3.29 17.24 30.08
N THR A 573 3.54 17.90 28.95
CA THR A 573 3.55 17.24 27.64
C THR A 573 4.74 16.29 27.48
N LEU A 574 5.88 16.60 28.09
CA LEU A 574 7.02 15.68 28.19
C LEU A 574 6.60 14.38 28.89
N ALA A 575 6.07 14.47 30.11
CA ALA A 575 5.66 13.31 30.90
C ALA A 575 4.57 12.50 30.17
N TYR A 576 3.56 13.18 29.61
CA TYR A 576 2.49 12.53 28.85
C TYR A 576 3.02 11.79 27.62
N THR A 577 3.93 12.40 26.86
CA THR A 577 4.48 11.75 25.66
C THR A 577 5.40 10.59 26.04
N ALA A 578 6.20 10.72 27.10
CA ALA A 578 7.04 9.64 27.60
C ALA A 578 6.23 8.42 28.04
N GLU A 579 5.09 8.63 28.70
CA GLU A 579 4.18 7.56 29.11
C GLU A 579 3.43 6.96 27.91
N LYS A 580 2.76 7.80 27.12
CA LYS A 580 1.80 7.35 26.10
C LYS A 580 2.43 6.93 24.77
N ALA A 581 3.65 7.37 24.49
CA ALA A 581 4.41 6.90 23.33
C ALA A 581 5.50 5.90 23.73
N ALA A 582 5.45 5.34 24.94
CA ALA A 582 6.39 4.31 25.37
C ALA A 582 6.44 3.16 24.35
N ILE A 583 7.64 2.60 24.15
CA ILE A 583 7.86 1.48 23.26
C ILE A 583 7.60 0.19 24.07
N PRO A 584 6.71 -0.70 23.60
CA PRO A 584 6.52 -2.00 24.23
C PRO A 584 7.82 -2.80 24.27
N ASP A 585 8.13 -3.37 25.43
CA ASP A 585 9.31 -4.20 25.62
C ASP A 585 9.00 -5.67 25.26
N GLN A 586 10.04 -6.44 24.91
CA GLN A 586 9.99 -7.88 24.67
C GLN A 586 8.97 -8.35 23.60
N VAL A 587 8.58 -7.48 22.66
CA VAL A 587 7.72 -7.85 21.52
C VAL A 587 8.41 -8.89 20.62
N LEU A 588 9.73 -8.78 20.50
CA LEU A 588 10.58 -9.72 19.76
C LEU A 588 11.47 -10.47 20.73
N THR A 589 11.63 -11.77 20.47
CA THR A 589 12.68 -12.59 21.09
C THR A 589 13.59 -13.11 19.99
N ALA A 590 14.73 -13.69 20.35
CA ALA A 590 15.61 -14.37 19.40
C ALA A 590 16.23 -15.59 20.04
N ASP A 591 16.46 -16.62 19.23
CA ASP A 591 17.31 -17.75 19.57
C ASP A 591 18.54 -17.81 18.64
N SER A 592 19.32 -18.87 18.72
CA SER A 592 20.49 -19.06 17.85
C SER A 592 20.13 -19.07 16.36
N ALA A 593 18.90 -19.48 16.02
CA ALA A 593 18.45 -19.66 14.66
C ALA A 593 17.78 -18.41 14.06
N SER A 594 16.97 -17.68 14.82
CA SER A 594 16.05 -16.69 14.23
C SER A 594 15.57 -15.63 15.22
N VAL A 595 15.01 -14.55 14.67
CA VAL A 595 14.13 -13.65 15.43
C VAL A 595 12.74 -14.26 15.49
N ILE A 596 12.07 -14.15 16.62
CA ILE A 596 10.77 -14.75 16.87
C ILE A 596 9.78 -13.66 17.26
N PHE A 597 8.63 -13.69 16.59
CA PHE A 597 7.44 -12.91 16.93
C PHE A 597 6.31 -13.87 17.30
N VAL A 598 5.54 -13.54 18.34
CA VAL A 598 4.30 -14.24 18.69
C VAL A 598 3.16 -13.25 18.48
N ASP A 599 2.24 -13.58 17.56
CA ASP A 599 1.10 -12.71 17.26
C ASP A 599 0.04 -12.74 18.38
N ASP A 600 -0.97 -11.88 18.26
CA ASP A 600 -2.02 -11.77 19.27
C ASP A 600 -2.91 -13.02 19.35
N GLY A 601 -2.91 -13.85 18.31
CA GLY A 601 -3.55 -15.18 18.27
C GLY A 601 -2.70 -16.30 18.89
N GLY A 602 -1.46 -16.01 19.27
CA GLY A 602 -0.53 -16.97 19.86
C GLY A 602 0.25 -17.79 18.84
N HIS A 603 0.17 -17.49 17.54
CA HIS A 603 1.01 -18.15 16.55
C HIS A 603 2.42 -17.59 16.61
N ARG A 604 3.39 -18.49 16.49
CA ARG A 604 4.82 -18.19 16.58
C ARG A 604 5.41 -18.17 15.18
N TRP A 605 6.05 -17.06 14.84
CA TRP A 605 6.62 -16.78 13.52
C TRP A 605 8.11 -16.52 13.62
N ARG A 606 8.91 -17.15 12.75
CA ARG A 606 10.36 -16.95 12.72
C ARG A 606 10.77 -16.08 11.53
N LEU A 607 11.54 -15.05 11.82
CA LEU A 607 12.08 -14.09 10.86
C LEU A 607 13.61 -14.21 10.75
N PRO A 608 14.18 -13.82 9.59
CA PRO A 608 15.62 -13.80 9.41
C PRO A 608 16.31 -12.78 10.30
N ARG A 609 17.55 -13.09 10.66
CA ARG A 609 18.51 -12.16 11.25
C ARG A 609 19.22 -11.45 10.10
N SER A 610 19.47 -10.16 10.22
CA SER A 610 20.24 -9.40 9.22
C SER A 610 21.75 -9.42 9.50
N GLN A 611 22.17 -8.95 10.68
CA GLN A 611 23.56 -8.81 11.08
C GLN A 611 23.72 -8.85 12.61
N LYS A 612 24.87 -9.33 13.08
CA LYS A 612 25.19 -9.49 14.51
C LYS A 612 25.08 -8.21 15.34
N GLY A 613 25.20 -7.04 14.71
CA GLY A 613 25.05 -5.75 15.40
C GLY A 613 23.68 -5.52 16.03
N PHE A 614 22.65 -6.30 15.67
CA PHE A 614 21.33 -6.25 16.31
C PHE A 614 21.15 -7.29 17.43
N ASP A 615 22.17 -8.10 17.70
CA ASP A 615 22.12 -9.09 18.77
C ASP A 615 22.22 -8.41 20.14
N GLY A 616 21.47 -8.92 21.12
CA GLY A 616 21.49 -8.42 22.49
C GLY A 616 20.62 -7.19 22.71
N VAL A 617 20.76 -6.60 23.91
CA VAL A 617 19.95 -5.44 24.32
C VAL A 617 20.50 -4.18 23.68
N SER A 618 19.61 -3.34 23.16
CA SER A 618 20.00 -2.07 22.58
C SER A 618 20.35 -1.04 23.65
N TRP A 619 21.48 -0.32 23.48
CA TRP A 619 21.89 0.77 24.37
C TRP A 619 20.83 1.85 24.49
N ILE A 620 20.11 2.12 23.39
CA ILE A 620 19.03 3.11 23.39
C ILE A 620 17.73 2.61 24.05
N GLY A 621 17.70 1.36 24.55
CA GLY A 621 16.51 0.69 25.07
C GLY A 621 15.66 0.05 23.97
N PRO A 622 14.41 -0.33 24.29
CA PRO A 622 13.49 -0.93 23.32
C PRO A 622 13.34 -0.09 22.06
N GLN A 623 13.21 -0.74 20.90
CA GLN A 623 12.98 -0.10 19.62
C GLN A 623 11.55 -0.39 19.15
N ARG A 624 10.90 0.58 18.49
CA ARG A 624 9.54 0.39 17.97
C ARG A 624 9.53 -0.76 16.96
N VAL A 625 8.76 -1.80 17.27
CA VAL A 625 8.64 -3.00 16.42
C VAL A 625 7.48 -2.87 15.43
N ALA A 626 6.36 -2.25 15.79
CA ALA A 626 5.23 -2.07 14.89
C ALA A 626 4.61 -0.69 15.06
N ARG A 627 4.22 -0.05 13.95
CA ARG A 627 3.41 1.17 13.99
C ARG A 627 2.64 1.37 12.70
N GLU A 628 1.45 1.96 12.83
CA GLU A 628 0.71 2.50 11.70
C GLU A 628 1.41 3.77 11.19
N VAL A 629 1.75 3.77 9.91
CA VAL A 629 2.52 4.85 9.25
C VAL A 629 1.85 5.36 7.98
N ALA A 630 0.81 4.66 7.53
CA ALA A 630 -0.27 5.13 6.68
C ALA A 630 -1.56 4.49 7.21
N THR A 631 -2.72 5.10 6.98
CA THR A 631 -4.00 4.63 7.55
C THR A 631 -4.22 3.14 7.27
N GLU A 632 -4.51 2.36 8.31
CA GLU A 632 -4.69 0.89 8.24
C GLU A 632 -3.52 0.12 7.60
N ARG A 633 -2.29 0.66 7.66
CA ARG A 633 -1.04 0.04 7.17
C ARG A 633 0.06 0.13 8.20
N ASP A 634 0.44 -1.04 8.72
CA ASP A 634 1.56 -1.13 9.64
C ASP A 634 2.89 -1.39 8.91
N LEU A 635 3.92 -0.71 9.40
CA LEU A 635 5.30 -1.09 9.15
C LEU A 635 5.82 -1.84 10.38
N PHE A 636 6.41 -3.01 10.15
CA PHE A 636 7.00 -3.84 11.17
C PHE A 636 8.53 -3.83 11.04
N SER A 637 9.25 -3.67 12.13
CA SER A 637 10.71 -3.62 12.19
C SER A 637 11.24 -4.76 13.05
N ALA A 638 12.05 -5.61 12.46
CA ALA A 638 12.73 -6.68 13.19
C ALA A 638 14.17 -6.82 12.70
N HIS A 639 15.11 -6.70 13.64
CA HIS A 639 16.52 -7.00 13.45
C HIS A 639 17.07 -6.39 12.15
N GLY A 640 16.90 -5.08 11.96
CA GLY A 640 17.39 -4.35 10.79
C GLY A 640 16.66 -4.64 9.49
N THR A 641 15.42 -5.12 9.53
CA THR A 641 14.57 -5.24 8.33
C THR A 641 13.21 -4.61 8.61
N PHE A 642 12.76 -3.78 7.67
CA PHE A 642 11.37 -3.34 7.62
C PHE A 642 10.52 -4.31 6.81
N TYR A 643 9.30 -4.53 7.26
CA TYR A 643 8.31 -5.40 6.66
C TYR A 643 6.98 -4.65 6.51
N GLU A 644 6.30 -4.87 5.39
CA GLU A 644 4.89 -4.51 5.26
C GLU A 644 4.06 -5.54 6.02
N LEU A 645 3.23 -5.07 6.94
CA LEU A 645 2.41 -5.91 7.80
C LEU A 645 0.92 -5.60 7.57
N PRO A 646 0.18 -6.51 6.90
CA PRO A 646 -1.27 -6.40 6.79
C PRO A 646 -1.97 -6.37 8.17
N ALA A 647 -3.15 -5.75 8.21
CA ALA A 647 -4.04 -5.84 9.36
C ALA A 647 -4.55 -7.28 9.56
N GLU A 648 -4.96 -7.64 10.78
CA GLU A 648 -5.35 -9.02 11.13
C GLU A 648 -6.52 -9.56 10.27
N ASN A 649 -7.51 -8.70 10.00
CA ASN A 649 -8.65 -8.94 9.11
C ASN A 649 -8.27 -9.08 7.62
N ALA A 650 -7.03 -8.74 7.25
CA ALA A 650 -6.47 -8.90 5.90
C ALA A 650 -5.36 -9.97 5.85
N GLY A 651 -5.36 -10.90 6.81
CA GLY A 651 -4.43 -12.03 6.90
C GLY A 651 -3.24 -11.82 7.84
N GLY A 652 -3.11 -10.63 8.44
CA GLY A 652 -2.18 -10.35 9.53
C GLY A 652 -0.74 -10.76 9.23
N PHE A 653 -0.07 -11.30 10.25
CA PHE A 653 1.34 -11.67 10.15
C PHE A 653 1.61 -12.81 9.16
N ALA A 654 0.63 -13.68 8.90
CA ALA A 654 0.78 -14.78 7.93
C ALA A 654 1.05 -14.28 6.49
N LYS A 655 0.75 -13.01 6.21
CA LYS A 655 0.95 -12.33 4.92
C LYS A 655 2.05 -11.24 4.97
N VAL A 656 2.88 -11.22 6.01
CA VAL A 656 4.00 -10.28 6.13
C VAL A 656 4.98 -10.44 4.96
N ARG A 657 5.53 -9.33 4.46
CA ARG A 657 6.60 -9.36 3.44
C ARG A 657 7.73 -8.38 3.78
N PRO A 658 8.99 -8.74 3.49
CA PRO A 658 10.10 -7.82 3.70
C PRO A 658 10.07 -6.68 2.67
N VAL A 659 10.45 -5.49 3.11
CA VAL A 659 10.55 -4.28 2.30
C VAL A 659 12.01 -3.98 2.01
N ALA A 660 12.81 -3.82 3.06
CA ALA A 660 14.24 -3.54 2.96
C ALA A 660 15.00 -3.94 4.23
N THR A 661 16.22 -4.43 4.04
CA THR A 661 17.17 -4.72 5.14
C THR A 661 18.24 -3.62 5.21
N HIS A 662 18.46 -3.08 6.39
CA HIS A 662 19.31 -1.92 6.67
C HIS A 662 20.23 -2.12 7.87
N GLY A 663 21.23 -1.23 7.98
CA GLY A 663 22.20 -1.21 9.08
C GLY A 663 21.75 -0.43 10.31
N TYR A 664 20.65 0.33 10.23
CA TYR A 664 20.35 1.39 11.22
C TYR A 664 19.63 0.97 12.50
N ARG A 665 20.00 1.59 13.64
CA ARG A 665 19.29 1.53 14.92
C ARG A 665 18.19 2.57 15.02
N ILE A 666 17.10 2.32 14.32
CA ILE A 666 15.89 3.15 14.39
C ILE A 666 15.25 2.94 15.76
N HIS A 667 15.06 4.01 16.53
CA HIS A 667 14.53 3.92 17.90
C HIS A 667 13.01 3.96 17.92
N ASP A 668 12.42 4.97 17.28
CA ASP A 668 10.97 5.13 17.07
C ASP A 668 10.72 5.76 15.71
N PHE A 669 9.54 5.55 15.15
CA PHE A 669 9.13 6.10 13.88
C PHE A 669 7.63 6.43 13.88
N CYS A 670 7.15 7.33 13.02
CA CYS A 670 5.72 7.66 12.89
C CYS A 670 5.41 8.37 11.56
N SER A 671 4.13 8.65 11.32
CA SER A 671 3.69 9.57 10.26
C SER A 671 3.37 10.96 10.83
N TYR A 672 3.71 12.01 10.08
CA TYR A 672 3.45 13.41 10.41
C TYR A 672 3.38 14.27 9.14
N ARG A 673 2.24 14.91 8.87
CA ARG A 673 2.00 15.76 7.67
C ARG A 673 2.34 15.06 6.36
N GLY A 674 2.00 13.78 6.26
CA GLY A 674 2.34 12.90 5.14
C GLY A 674 3.80 12.44 5.10
N LEU A 675 4.67 12.94 5.97
CA LEU A 675 6.06 12.48 6.09
C LEU A 675 6.14 11.24 6.99
N PHE A 676 7.01 10.32 6.62
CA PHE A 676 7.55 9.30 7.51
C PHE A 676 8.72 9.90 8.30
N VAL A 677 8.67 9.77 9.63
CA VAL A 677 9.65 10.34 10.56
C VAL A 677 10.33 9.23 11.33
N MET A 678 11.65 9.28 11.48
CA MET A 678 12.44 8.33 12.27
C MET A 678 13.34 9.03 13.29
N THR A 679 13.55 8.38 14.44
CA THR A 679 14.56 8.72 15.45
C THR A 679 15.63 7.63 15.54
N GLY A 680 16.75 7.91 16.21
CA GLY A 680 17.93 7.03 16.21
C GLY A 680 18.96 7.51 15.21
N LEU A 681 19.38 8.78 15.37
CA LEU A 681 20.36 9.42 14.51
C LEU A 681 21.72 9.51 15.22
N SER A 682 22.81 9.50 14.45
CA SER A 682 24.16 9.70 14.99
C SER A 682 24.27 11.07 15.69
N PRO A 683 25.00 11.21 16.81
CA PRO A 683 25.36 12.52 17.34
C PRO A 683 26.17 13.38 16.37
N ASP A 684 26.93 12.74 15.47
CA ASP A 684 27.68 13.39 14.40
C ASP A 684 26.90 13.30 13.08
N LEU A 685 26.16 14.36 12.77
CA LEU A 685 25.22 14.41 11.65
C LEU A 685 25.83 15.12 10.42
N PRO A 686 25.63 14.60 9.20
CA PRO A 686 26.18 15.20 7.96
C PRO A 686 25.48 16.50 7.57
N GLU A 687 26.23 17.57 7.32
CA GLU A 687 25.65 18.84 6.86
C GLU A 687 25.02 18.69 5.46
N GLY A 688 23.92 19.41 5.23
CA GLY A 688 23.29 19.49 3.91
C GLY A 688 22.40 18.30 3.51
N ASN A 689 22.22 17.27 4.35
CA ASN A 689 21.19 16.24 4.09
C ASN A 689 19.78 16.84 4.31
N PRO A 690 18.94 17.00 3.27
CA PRO A 690 17.61 17.61 3.41
C PRO A 690 16.62 16.75 4.21
N HIS A 691 16.95 15.48 4.44
CA HIS A 691 16.13 14.58 5.25
C HIS A 691 16.41 14.71 6.76
N ILE A 692 17.42 15.46 7.18
CA ILE A 692 17.71 15.66 8.61
C ILE A 692 17.19 17.02 9.06
N VAL A 693 16.18 17.00 9.93
CA VAL A 693 15.73 18.19 10.64
C VAL A 693 16.46 18.26 11.98
N ARG A 694 17.19 19.35 12.23
CA ARG A 694 17.94 19.57 13.48
C ARG A 694 17.35 20.74 14.25
N SER A 695 17.32 20.63 15.56
CA SER A 695 17.01 21.76 16.42
C SER A 695 18.12 22.82 16.38
N ALA A 696 17.76 24.08 16.64
CA ALA A 696 18.71 25.20 16.63
C ALA A 696 19.85 25.02 17.66
N ASP A 697 19.58 24.37 18.79
CA ASP A 697 20.58 24.03 19.81
C ASP A 697 21.43 22.80 19.45
N ARG A 698 21.13 22.13 18.32
CA ARG A 698 21.78 20.92 17.79
C ARG A 698 21.71 19.71 18.72
N ARG A 699 20.78 19.70 19.68
CA ARG A 699 20.65 18.61 20.66
C ARG A 699 19.64 17.57 20.21
N CYS A 700 18.65 17.92 19.39
CA CYS A 700 17.66 17.01 18.84
C CYS A 700 17.71 17.00 17.32
N ALA A 701 17.46 15.82 16.72
CA ALA A 701 17.35 15.68 15.28
C ALA A 701 16.39 14.55 14.91
N LEU A 702 15.79 14.67 13.73
CA LEU A 702 14.86 13.70 13.15
C LEU A 702 15.27 13.44 11.70
N TRP A 703 15.07 12.21 11.25
CA TRP A 703 15.03 11.91 9.82
C TRP A 703 13.59 12.04 9.33
N VAL A 704 13.36 12.66 8.17
CA VAL A 704 12.04 12.82 7.54
C VAL A 704 12.09 12.46 6.05
N GLY A 705 11.01 11.89 5.52
CA GLY A 705 10.90 11.53 4.09
C GLY A 705 9.51 10.99 3.73
N ALA A 706 9.38 10.34 2.59
CA ALA A 706 8.19 9.53 2.29
C ALA A 706 8.38 8.12 2.87
N ILE A 707 7.29 7.42 3.21
CA ILE A 707 7.39 6.01 3.62
C ILE A 707 8.07 5.18 2.53
N ASP A 708 7.74 5.42 1.25
CA ASP A 708 8.34 4.74 0.11
C ASP A 708 9.84 5.05 -0.11
N ASP A 709 10.45 5.97 0.63
CA ASP A 709 11.92 6.06 0.63
C ASP A 709 12.57 4.81 1.24
N VAL A 710 11.89 4.06 2.12
CA VAL A 710 12.50 2.87 2.76
C VAL A 710 12.89 1.79 1.76
N TRP A 711 12.28 1.75 0.56
CA TRP A 711 12.71 0.87 -0.53
C TRP A 711 14.18 1.09 -0.89
N ARG A 712 14.68 2.33 -0.73
CA ARG A 712 16.06 2.74 -1.02
C ARG A 712 17.07 2.39 0.06
N MET A 713 16.66 1.71 1.14
CA MET A 713 17.59 1.18 2.14
C MET A 713 18.37 -0.05 1.64
N GLY A 714 17.87 -0.69 0.58
CA GLY A 714 18.52 -1.83 -0.08
C GLY A 714 17.60 -3.05 -0.12
N LYS A 715 18.01 -4.07 -0.90
CA LYS A 715 17.22 -5.30 -1.01
C LYS A 715 17.17 -6.11 0.30
N PRO A 716 16.05 -6.81 0.58
CA PRO A 716 15.94 -7.75 1.67
C PRO A 716 17.05 -8.82 1.64
N ARG A 717 17.67 -9.04 2.79
CA ARG A 717 18.71 -10.07 2.98
C ARG A 717 18.70 -10.56 4.42
N GLY A 718 19.33 -11.69 4.68
CA GLY A 718 19.45 -12.21 6.03
C GLY A 718 19.85 -13.67 6.09
N TYR A 719 19.90 -14.20 7.31
CA TYR A 719 20.23 -15.58 7.59
C TYR A 719 19.41 -16.08 8.78
N GLY A 720 19.36 -17.40 8.95
CA GLY A 720 18.70 -18.03 10.07
C GLY A 720 17.81 -19.16 9.61
N GLY A 721 16.95 -19.70 10.47
CA GLY A 721 16.05 -20.76 10.02
C GLY A 721 15.17 -21.32 11.12
N PRO A 722 14.41 -22.39 10.81
CA PRO A 722 13.58 -23.05 11.81
C PRO A 722 14.40 -23.68 12.95
N TRP A 723 15.60 -24.20 12.68
CA TRP A 723 16.43 -24.92 13.67
C TRP A 723 17.91 -24.58 13.56
N MET A 724 18.57 -24.37 14.70
CA MET A 724 20.03 -24.33 14.83
C MET A 724 20.42 -25.18 16.05
N GLU A 725 21.07 -26.32 15.80
CA GLU A 725 21.45 -27.31 16.81
C GLU A 725 20.29 -27.65 17.77
N THR A 726 19.10 -27.81 17.20
CA THR A 726 17.85 -27.93 17.95
C THR A 726 17.51 -29.39 18.19
N ALA A 727 17.10 -29.73 19.41
CA ALA A 727 16.51 -31.02 19.71
C ALA A 727 15.11 -31.11 19.06
N VAL A 728 14.94 -32.06 18.15
CA VAL A 728 13.74 -32.25 17.33
C VAL A 728 13.13 -33.61 17.67
N ALA A 729 11.82 -33.64 17.87
CA ALA A 729 11.05 -34.86 17.94
C ALA A 729 10.65 -35.33 16.54
N LYS A 730 10.61 -36.65 16.34
CA LYS A 730 10.17 -37.30 15.12
C LYS A 730 8.83 -36.73 14.66
N ASP A 731 8.76 -36.40 13.37
CA ASP A 731 7.60 -35.89 12.65
C ASP A 731 6.99 -34.58 13.20
N ALA A 732 7.60 -33.98 14.23
CA ALA A 732 7.16 -32.71 14.77
C ALA A 732 7.59 -31.56 13.83
N PRO A 733 6.67 -30.73 13.33
CA PRO A 733 7.01 -29.59 12.49
C PRO A 733 7.69 -28.49 13.30
N SER A 734 8.68 -27.85 12.70
CA SER A 734 9.20 -26.57 13.20
C SER A 734 8.13 -25.48 13.13
N ASP A 735 8.37 -24.37 13.85
CA ASP A 735 7.65 -23.13 13.58
C ASP A 735 7.87 -22.67 12.11
N PRO A 736 6.93 -21.93 11.51
CA PRO A 736 7.10 -21.31 10.21
C PRO A 736 8.26 -20.30 10.20
N TYR A 737 9.13 -20.41 9.19
CA TYR A 737 10.21 -19.47 8.89
C TYR A 737 9.90 -18.71 7.60
N LEU A 738 9.98 -17.38 7.64
CA LEU A 738 9.62 -16.52 6.51
C LEU A 738 10.50 -16.83 5.30
N MET A 739 9.86 -17.14 4.18
CA MET A 739 10.53 -17.47 2.92
C MET A 739 10.32 -16.39 1.85
N THR A 740 9.22 -15.65 1.88
CA THR A 740 8.87 -14.77 0.76
C THR A 740 9.70 -13.48 0.70
N GLY A 741 9.92 -12.97 -0.52
CA GLY A 741 10.44 -11.62 -0.75
C GLY A 741 11.97 -11.49 -0.74
N TYR A 742 12.67 -12.61 -0.92
CA TYR A 742 14.14 -12.66 -0.99
C TYR A 742 14.59 -13.17 -2.36
N ASP A 743 15.57 -12.51 -2.97
CA ASP A 743 15.98 -12.77 -4.37
C ASP A 743 16.57 -14.18 -4.57
N ARG A 744 17.57 -14.54 -3.75
CA ARG A 744 18.18 -15.88 -3.73
C ARG A 744 18.06 -16.51 -2.35
N LYS A 745 17.90 -17.84 -2.33
CA LYS A 745 17.66 -18.62 -1.10
C LYS A 745 18.46 -19.91 -1.16
N THR A 746 19.24 -20.16 -0.11
CA THR A 746 20.00 -21.41 0.04
C THR A 746 19.68 -22.02 1.40
N LEU A 747 19.23 -23.28 1.40
CA LEU A 747 18.97 -24.07 2.61
C LEU A 747 20.15 -24.98 2.91
N THR A 748 20.59 -24.99 4.15
CA THR A 748 21.61 -25.87 4.72
C THR A 748 20.98 -26.70 5.82
N LEU A 749 21.04 -28.03 5.66
CA LEU A 749 20.56 -29.01 6.63
C LEU A 749 21.74 -29.74 7.25
N THR A 750 21.85 -29.74 8.58
CA THR A 750 22.94 -30.40 9.31
C THR A 750 22.39 -31.42 10.29
N ASN A 751 23.00 -32.61 10.31
CA ASN A 751 22.67 -33.66 11.26
C ASN A 751 23.77 -33.81 12.31
N SER A 752 23.50 -33.33 13.53
CA SER A 752 24.43 -33.44 14.66
C SER A 752 24.22 -34.71 15.48
N SER A 753 23.37 -35.62 15.01
CA SER A 753 23.06 -36.90 15.65
C SER A 753 23.92 -38.04 15.10
N ARG A 754 23.87 -39.21 15.75
CA ARG A 754 24.68 -40.39 15.40
C ARG A 754 24.11 -41.22 14.27
N ASP A 755 22.82 -41.08 13.97
CA ASP A 755 22.13 -41.86 12.95
C ASP A 755 21.74 -40.98 11.76
N PRO A 756 21.72 -41.51 10.53
CA PRO A 756 21.27 -40.77 9.35
C PRO A 756 19.79 -40.42 9.49
N VAL A 757 19.38 -39.24 9.00
CA VAL A 757 17.99 -38.74 9.09
C VAL A 757 17.46 -38.35 7.72
N ARG A 758 16.14 -38.47 7.51
CA ARG A 758 15.47 -37.75 6.42
C ARG A 758 14.76 -36.54 6.98
N MET A 759 15.10 -35.37 6.47
CA MET A 759 14.42 -34.12 6.77
C MET A 759 13.51 -33.75 5.61
N ARG A 760 12.26 -33.46 5.92
CA ARG A 760 11.26 -33.02 4.95
C ARG A 760 11.09 -31.51 5.07
N VAL A 761 11.18 -30.84 3.94
CA VAL A 761 10.93 -29.41 3.78
C VAL A 761 9.51 -29.23 3.27
N GLU A 762 8.70 -28.49 4.01
CA GLU A 762 7.32 -28.18 3.65
C GLU A 762 7.16 -26.68 3.46
N LEU A 763 6.30 -26.30 2.50
CA LEU A 763 6.03 -24.92 2.14
C LEU A 763 4.56 -24.58 2.32
N ASP A 764 4.28 -23.44 2.93
CA ASP A 764 2.98 -22.78 2.85
C ASP A 764 3.06 -21.75 1.73
N ILE A 765 2.51 -22.13 0.58
CA ILE A 765 2.63 -21.36 -0.66
C ILE A 765 1.87 -20.05 -0.54
N THR A 766 0.70 -20.05 0.11
CA THR A 766 -0.16 -18.87 0.15
C THR A 766 -0.12 -18.13 1.49
N GLY A 767 0.40 -18.72 2.56
CA GLY A 767 0.31 -18.15 3.91
C GLY A 767 -1.04 -18.43 4.57
N SER A 768 -1.76 -19.47 4.13
CA SER A 768 -3.08 -19.87 4.65
C SER A 768 -3.02 -21.04 5.63
N GLY A 769 -1.82 -21.54 5.93
CA GLY A 769 -1.63 -22.77 6.70
C GLY A 769 -1.76 -24.05 5.87
N THR A 770 -1.79 -23.96 4.53
CA THR A 770 -1.92 -25.12 3.64
C THR A 770 -0.54 -25.60 3.19
N TRP A 771 0.05 -26.49 3.99
CA TRP A 771 1.42 -26.99 3.81
C TRP A 771 1.51 -28.08 2.73
N ARG A 772 2.54 -27.98 1.88
CA ARG A 772 2.90 -28.98 0.86
C ARG A 772 4.34 -29.41 1.00
N THR A 773 4.59 -30.71 0.89
CA THR A 773 5.96 -31.25 0.82
C THR A 773 6.64 -30.76 -0.43
N TYR A 774 7.74 -30.02 -0.28
CA TYR A 774 8.59 -29.59 -1.38
C TYR A 774 9.64 -30.66 -1.72
N ARG A 775 10.36 -31.13 -0.70
CA ARG A 775 11.44 -32.10 -0.87
C ARG A 775 11.75 -32.84 0.43
N GLU A 776 12.16 -34.09 0.31
CA GLU A 776 12.80 -34.85 1.39
C GLU A 776 14.29 -35.02 1.07
N LEU A 777 15.14 -34.74 2.05
CA LEU A 777 16.59 -34.76 1.93
C LEU A 777 17.17 -35.69 3.00
N ALA A 778 17.96 -36.68 2.56
CA ALA A 778 18.70 -37.55 3.47
C ALA A 778 20.00 -36.88 3.90
N VAL A 779 20.27 -36.83 5.21
CA VAL A 779 21.48 -36.24 5.80
C VAL A 779 22.14 -37.29 6.68
N GLN A 780 23.35 -37.71 6.34
CA GLN A 780 24.09 -38.71 7.13
C GLN A 780 24.50 -38.11 8.48
N ALA A 781 24.84 -38.99 9.44
CA ALA A 781 25.31 -38.59 10.76
C ALA A 781 26.57 -37.70 10.66
N GLY A 782 26.54 -36.54 11.30
CA GLY A 782 27.63 -35.56 11.28
C GLY A 782 27.78 -34.77 9.97
N GLU A 783 26.93 -35.02 8.97
CA GLU A 783 27.03 -34.37 7.65
C GLU A 783 26.11 -33.15 7.50
N THR A 784 26.39 -32.39 6.45
CA THR A 784 25.62 -31.22 6.01
C THR A 784 25.25 -31.36 4.54
N VAL A 785 23.99 -31.07 4.22
CA VAL A 785 23.47 -31.01 2.85
C VAL A 785 23.05 -29.58 2.54
N THR A 786 23.42 -29.09 1.36
CA THR A 786 23.01 -27.76 0.87
C THR A 786 22.05 -27.92 -0.31
N HIS A 787 21.01 -27.09 -0.34
CA HIS A 787 20.01 -27.03 -1.40
C HIS A 787 19.76 -25.57 -1.80
N GLU A 788 20.04 -25.23 -3.05
CA GLU A 788 19.71 -23.92 -3.63
C GLU A 788 18.30 -23.97 -4.22
N PHE A 789 17.44 -23.03 -3.82
CA PHE A 789 16.12 -22.89 -4.44
C PHE A 789 16.26 -22.24 -5.81
N PRO A 790 15.43 -22.61 -6.81
CA PRO A 790 15.43 -21.93 -8.10
C PRO A 790 15.24 -20.42 -7.96
N ALA A 791 15.85 -19.63 -8.84
CA ALA A 791 15.73 -18.18 -8.80
C ALA A 791 14.25 -17.74 -8.95
N GLY A 792 13.81 -16.83 -8.09
CA GLY A 792 12.41 -16.38 -8.04
C GLY A 792 11.41 -17.41 -7.54
N PHE A 793 11.85 -18.59 -7.10
CA PHE A 793 10.99 -19.54 -6.41
C PHE A 793 10.53 -18.95 -5.07
N GLU A 794 9.23 -19.00 -4.83
CA GLU A 794 8.57 -18.30 -3.73
C GLU A 794 7.49 -19.18 -3.09
N ALA A 795 7.41 -19.07 -1.77
CA ALA A 795 6.32 -19.47 -0.90
C ALA A 795 6.32 -18.48 0.27
N TYR A 796 5.23 -18.36 1.02
CA TYR A 796 5.22 -17.48 2.18
C TYR A 796 6.10 -18.00 3.30
N TRP A 797 5.91 -19.27 3.67
CA TRP A 797 6.58 -19.88 4.81
C TRP A 797 7.20 -21.22 4.46
N LEU A 798 8.31 -21.52 5.12
CA LEU A 798 8.97 -22.81 5.12
C LEU A 798 8.93 -23.39 6.53
N ARG A 799 8.75 -24.70 6.65
CA ARG A 799 9.00 -25.46 7.87
C ARG A 799 9.71 -26.77 7.58
N THR A 800 10.29 -27.37 8.60
CA THR A 800 11.00 -28.65 8.49
C THR A 800 10.44 -29.68 9.47
N THR A 801 10.39 -30.95 9.07
CA THR A 801 10.16 -32.11 9.96
C THR A 801 11.29 -33.13 9.78
N ALA A 802 11.56 -33.97 10.77
CA ALA A 802 12.56 -35.05 10.69
C ALA A 802 11.92 -36.43 10.92
N ASP A 803 12.37 -37.47 10.22
CA ASP A 803 11.79 -38.83 10.32
C ASP A 803 12.17 -39.59 11.62
N ARG A 804 12.90 -38.94 12.52
CA ARG A 804 13.33 -39.45 13.83
C ARG A 804 13.68 -38.32 14.79
N ASP A 805 13.81 -38.68 16.06
CA ASP A 805 14.34 -37.79 17.09
C ASP A 805 15.83 -37.51 16.86
N GLY A 806 16.30 -36.32 17.22
CA GLY A 806 17.72 -35.98 17.18
C GLY A 806 17.99 -34.49 17.32
N THR A 807 19.26 -34.12 17.19
CA THR A 807 19.71 -32.73 17.13
C THR A 807 20.05 -32.36 15.69
N PHE A 808 19.34 -31.36 15.15
CA PHE A 808 19.41 -30.97 13.74
C PHE A 808 19.47 -29.45 13.57
N SER A 809 20.01 -29.01 12.44
CA SER A 809 19.92 -27.62 11.98
C SER A 809 19.27 -27.57 10.60
N ALA A 810 18.47 -26.54 10.39
CA ALA A 810 17.90 -26.15 9.10
C ALA A 810 18.00 -24.63 9.01
N GLN A 811 18.97 -24.15 8.24
CA GLN A 811 19.36 -22.74 8.14
C GLN A 811 19.28 -22.28 6.69
N LEU A 812 18.76 -21.09 6.49
CA LEU A 812 18.66 -20.41 5.22
C LEU A 812 19.57 -19.18 5.20
N THR A 813 20.11 -18.91 4.02
CA THR A 813 20.77 -17.66 3.65
C THR A 813 19.97 -16.99 2.55
N TYR A 814 19.71 -15.70 2.72
CA TYR A 814 19.00 -14.82 1.80
C TYR A 814 19.93 -13.72 1.31
N GLU A 815 20.07 -13.61 -0.01
CA GLU A 815 21.08 -12.75 -0.66
C GLU A 815 20.52 -11.71 -1.60
#